data_AF-A0AAV4GI15-F1
#
_entry.id   AF-A0AAV4GI15-F1
#
_cell.length_a   1.000
_cell.length_b   1.000
_cell.length_c   1.000
_cell.angle_alpha   90.00
_cell.angle_beta   90.00
_cell.angle_gamma   90.00
#
_symmetry.space_group_name_H-M   'P 1'
#
loop_
_entity.id
_entity.type
_entity.pdbx_description
1 polymer ?
#
loop_
_entity_poly.entity_id
_entity_poly.type
_entity_poly.pdbx_seq_one_letter_code
_entity_poly.pdbx_strand_id
1 'polypeptide(L)'
;MGGTMSACAGTSGLCAGKEKKKKGTKEFQPEKYPRRRKRRDKKLREKVQTKDAAVAELKVTAGQLTASLSQHDTDLVDGKIKDSESRQASLLSSIDQKLQGYGQLETDLDSLRSQAQAYMDWLDQCDAKVKEVVGEGHPSQKLEARLEELKGLEQALTGRQTNLDSVSDNVHAMLANLPARDRREMEQLLATVQSRHNELFGQVSEQCRQLEDVSDQAREIQERLDQHRAWLLDTTQSTSDQCDVIRLAAVDVAKQLDKCKSATSKAQTKAERLNEIRTKVAALEDVAGCSVREELSQAVEASDLVKSSTEALQSKLASQTEAQGQITQCDNFLQAVQGELKKASRPIGFDKADAELMQAVFQSLEEKLSSYAPTMNQLREMREKLTEAGHVSLTDDITRLSDLQQSLVDQVKANLDTCVAAVSQRQAFGQLLEAQERLVSECEASSAQAGKQSVDERLQLYKSVLDKLQQLEPDLPITAEKAAHIGTQGTPDDVATATATVEKLATKLHAQKANVQTHLAQCEAMQRERVGFESSINTLMSWLEEKESALASCRELQLDSAKVKPLIAKHKATSAEAQEKIKTIKDQALAERSRYEAMSETLPTDVNDRLQQIEALEESIKSAITKKEKYLDDALCDRQQLENSMAQVTDWLRGASEMLDSGVSGLDYDTLEGTLSEFTDYFTEASLCQDELEQVSELSERLMPTLDSNDAATLEQTLSGVQRKYANVMSGSHSRQGHLEQKLQQWNNFQEKLASVNDRLDTLEGEWQEVDHSADASPDAVHSHLELVKTFMEHAETSRPMVDSLNQVARDLERAGSQESGTAIARLVQAVNDRWDALTGQVEARAATLEEITGQWGDFTSMLAAVHTVVHESETRLAIVSVDDVTVTQLCHQLDDLKMAQAELKHRMDGVTDLVTSLESLYGAGGRELPKEVTENVTEVRSLGRQLEEALREDEEKLSTLRADRAEFRKLLSSVSTWLRRADEQLQDRLTPLPQAREDHQVSASVGH
;
A
#
# COMPACT_ATOMS: atom_id res chain seq x y z
N MET A 1 -9.41 -35.27 -38.81
CA MET A 1 -10.03 -34.05 -39.39
C MET A 1 -11.54 -34.29 -39.40
N GLY A 2 -12.44 -33.42 -38.95
CA GLY A 2 -12.36 -32.18 -38.16
C GLY A 2 -13.77 -31.93 -37.55
N GLY A 3 -13.88 -31.34 -36.36
CA GLY A 3 -15.05 -31.56 -35.48
C GLY A 3 -16.30 -30.68 -35.68
N THR A 4 -17.45 -31.27 -35.29
CA THR A 4 -18.63 -30.65 -34.64
C THR A 4 -19.49 -29.57 -35.35
N MET A 5 -20.61 -30.04 -35.93
CA MET A 5 -22.00 -29.52 -35.93
C MET A 5 -22.33 -28.00 -36.05
N SER A 6 -23.22 -27.67 -37.01
CA SER A 6 -24.01 -26.42 -37.05
C SER A 6 -25.27 -26.56 -37.92
N ALA A 7 -26.36 -25.83 -37.60
CA ALA A 7 -27.64 -25.70 -38.35
C ALA A 7 -28.54 -24.63 -37.65
N CYS A 8 -29.63 -24.05 -38.19
CA CYS A 8 -30.14 -23.63 -39.52
C CYS A 8 -31.47 -22.86 -39.26
N ALA A 9 -31.87 -21.84 -40.05
CA ALA A 9 -33.17 -21.13 -39.84
C ALA A 9 -33.66 -20.28 -41.04
N GLY A 10 -34.98 -20.06 -41.18
CA GLY A 10 -35.59 -19.07 -42.10
C GLY A 10 -37.12 -19.09 -42.24
N THR A 11 -37.71 -18.06 -42.88
CA THR A 11 -39.15 -17.85 -43.28
C THR A 11 -40.16 -17.37 -42.21
N SER A 12 -41.42 -17.08 -42.61
CA SER A 12 -42.26 -16.01 -42.01
C SER A 12 -43.79 -16.19 -42.16
N GLY A 13 -44.62 -15.68 -41.21
CA GLY A 13 -46.02 -15.26 -41.49
C GLY A 13 -47.12 -15.47 -40.41
N LEU A 14 -47.62 -14.34 -39.85
CA LEU A 14 -49.00 -14.04 -39.38
C LEU A 14 -49.74 -14.81 -38.23
N CYS A 15 -50.68 -14.06 -37.62
CA CYS A 15 -51.81 -14.43 -36.73
C CYS A 15 -51.61 -14.82 -35.24
N ALA A 16 -51.95 -13.86 -34.37
CA ALA A 16 -52.45 -13.91 -32.99
C ALA A 16 -52.16 -15.14 -32.08
N GLY A 17 -51.26 -14.95 -31.11
CA GLY A 17 -51.04 -15.82 -29.95
C GLY A 17 -50.45 -15.03 -28.76
N LYS A 18 -50.53 -15.57 -27.54
CA LYS A 18 -50.12 -14.87 -26.30
C LYS A 18 -48.60 -14.93 -26.03
N GLU A 19 -48.15 -13.96 -25.21
CA GLU A 19 -46.93 -13.95 -24.37
C GLU A 19 -45.52 -13.73 -24.96
N LYS A 20 -44.72 -12.99 -24.16
CA LYS A 20 -43.25 -13.06 -24.00
C LYS A 20 -42.35 -12.94 -25.25
N LYS A 21 -42.12 -11.71 -25.72
CA LYS A 21 -40.87 -11.36 -26.42
C LYS A 21 -39.66 -11.48 -25.46
N LYS A 22 -38.52 -11.95 -25.98
CA LYS A 22 -37.31 -12.29 -25.22
C LYS A 22 -36.04 -11.97 -26.04
N LYS A 23 -34.89 -11.96 -25.35
CA LYS A 23 -33.50 -11.72 -25.81
C LYS A 23 -33.08 -10.25 -25.91
N GLY A 24 -31.85 -10.01 -25.47
CA GLY A 24 -31.25 -8.69 -25.23
C GLY A 24 -30.15 -8.72 -24.15
N THR A 25 -29.53 -9.88 -23.90
CA THR A 25 -28.40 -10.02 -22.98
C THR A 25 -27.19 -9.26 -23.54
N LYS A 26 -26.80 -8.18 -22.85
CA LYS A 26 -25.54 -7.46 -23.06
C LYS A 26 -24.78 -7.34 -21.74
N GLU A 27 -23.47 -7.20 -21.88
CA GLU A 27 -22.51 -7.36 -20.81
C GLU A 27 -22.63 -6.34 -19.67
N PHE A 28 -22.13 -6.77 -18.51
CA PHE A 28 -21.97 -6.00 -17.30
C PHE A 28 -20.90 -4.91 -17.51
N GLN A 29 -21.27 -3.62 -17.47
CA GLN A 29 -20.34 -2.49 -17.55
C GLN A 29 -20.24 -1.75 -16.20
N PRO A 30 -19.19 -1.97 -15.39
CA PRO A 30 -19.11 -1.43 -14.03
C PRO A 30 -18.28 -0.14 -13.92
N GLU A 31 -18.67 0.94 -14.63
CA GLU A 31 -18.01 2.24 -14.51
C GLU A 31 -18.49 3.09 -13.30
N LYS A 32 -17.51 3.68 -12.60
CA LYS A 32 -17.58 4.95 -11.83
C LYS A 32 -18.59 4.98 -10.68
N TYR A 33 -18.22 4.34 -9.56
CA TYR A 33 -19.00 4.31 -8.32
C TYR A 33 -19.08 5.66 -7.56
N PRO A 34 -18.00 6.46 -7.41
CA PRO A 34 -18.06 7.75 -6.69
C PRO A 34 -19.01 8.77 -7.33
N ARG A 35 -18.92 8.91 -8.66
CA ARG A 35 -19.65 9.94 -9.43
C ARG A 35 -21.18 9.73 -9.47
N ARG A 36 -21.71 8.62 -8.96
CA ARG A 36 -23.17 8.40 -8.79
C ARG A 36 -23.73 8.94 -7.46
N ARG A 37 -22.97 9.00 -6.36
CA ARG A 37 -23.40 9.70 -5.13
C ARG A 37 -23.35 11.21 -5.29
N LYS A 38 -22.20 11.76 -5.72
CA LYS A 38 -22.01 13.20 -5.97
C LYS A 38 -23.06 13.79 -6.94
N ARG A 39 -23.60 12.99 -7.88
CA ARG A 39 -24.74 13.35 -8.75
C ARG A 39 -26.14 13.22 -8.12
N ARG A 40 -26.36 12.38 -7.10
CA ARG A 40 -27.61 12.35 -6.31
C ARG A 40 -27.69 13.59 -5.43
N ASP A 41 -26.62 13.92 -4.74
CA ASP A 41 -26.63 14.94 -3.70
C ASP A 41 -26.56 16.35 -4.30
N LYS A 42 -25.83 16.52 -5.42
CA LYS A 42 -25.96 17.72 -6.27
C LYS A 42 -27.37 17.89 -6.84
N LYS A 43 -28.07 16.81 -7.23
CA LYS A 43 -29.49 16.87 -7.63
C LYS A 43 -30.44 17.18 -6.47
N LEU A 44 -30.04 16.94 -5.22
CA LEU A 44 -30.78 17.38 -4.04
C LEU A 44 -30.62 18.90 -3.85
N ARG A 45 -29.38 19.39 -3.93
CA ARG A 45 -29.06 20.83 -3.86
C ARG A 45 -29.78 21.62 -4.97
N GLU A 46 -29.69 21.15 -6.22
CA GLU A 46 -30.38 21.76 -7.38
C GLU A 46 -31.91 21.77 -7.19
N LYS A 47 -32.50 20.75 -6.54
CA LYS A 47 -33.94 20.71 -6.23
C LYS A 47 -34.38 21.71 -5.17
N VAL A 48 -33.54 21.99 -4.16
CA VAL A 48 -33.81 23.05 -3.16
C VAL A 48 -33.65 24.42 -3.82
N GLN A 49 -32.57 24.63 -4.58
CA GLN A 49 -32.26 25.89 -5.26
C GLN A 49 -33.28 26.26 -6.36
N THR A 50 -33.99 25.29 -6.95
CA THR A 50 -35.14 25.57 -7.84
C THR A 50 -36.41 26.08 -7.14
N LYS A 51 -36.37 26.37 -5.82
CA LYS A 51 -37.47 27.03 -5.11
C LYS A 51 -37.27 28.53 -4.84
N ASP A 52 -36.08 29.07 -5.06
CA ASP A 52 -35.78 30.50 -4.91
C ASP A 52 -36.72 31.38 -5.78
N ALA A 53 -37.02 30.93 -7.00
CA ALA A 53 -37.95 31.61 -7.90
C ALA A 53 -39.40 31.67 -7.37
N ALA A 54 -39.87 30.62 -6.69
CA ALA A 54 -41.24 30.57 -6.14
C ALA A 54 -41.39 31.46 -4.90
N VAL A 55 -40.33 31.61 -4.11
CA VAL A 55 -40.28 32.56 -2.99
C VAL A 55 -40.21 34.00 -3.51
N ALA A 56 -39.51 34.24 -4.63
CA ALA A 56 -39.51 35.54 -5.30
C ALA A 56 -40.88 35.91 -5.91
N GLU A 57 -41.59 34.97 -6.54
CA GLU A 57 -42.96 35.20 -7.07
C GLU A 57 -43.96 35.57 -5.95
N LEU A 58 -43.88 34.91 -4.78
CA LEU A 58 -44.65 35.30 -3.59
C LEU A 58 -44.37 36.75 -3.17
N LYS A 59 -43.08 37.15 -3.19
CA LYS A 59 -42.64 38.51 -2.82
C LYS A 59 -43.13 39.58 -3.81
N VAL A 60 -43.20 39.26 -5.11
CA VAL A 60 -43.77 40.15 -6.14
C VAL A 60 -45.29 40.23 -6.05
N THR A 61 -45.97 39.12 -5.79
CA THR A 61 -47.45 39.09 -5.73
C THR A 61 -47.99 39.81 -4.49
N ALA A 62 -47.31 39.70 -3.34
CA ALA A 62 -47.63 40.47 -2.14
C ALA A 62 -47.52 42.00 -2.36
N GLY A 63 -46.50 42.45 -3.10
CA GLY A 63 -46.28 43.86 -3.41
C GLY A 63 -47.25 44.49 -4.42
N GLN A 64 -48.19 43.73 -4.98
CA GLN A 64 -49.19 44.24 -5.94
C GLN A 64 -50.58 44.48 -5.32
N LEU A 65 -50.87 43.91 -4.14
CA LEU A 65 -52.17 44.06 -3.45
C LEU A 65 -52.21 45.17 -2.39
N THR A 66 -51.05 45.76 -2.07
CA THR A 66 -50.88 46.80 -1.03
C THR A 66 -51.41 48.19 -1.41
N ALA A 67 -52.01 48.35 -2.59
CA ALA A 67 -52.57 49.62 -3.08
C ALA A 67 -54.10 49.78 -2.88
N SER A 68 -54.77 48.76 -2.33
CA SER A 68 -56.24 48.72 -2.18
C SER A 68 -56.73 48.14 -0.85
N LEU A 69 -55.82 47.87 0.08
CA LEU A 69 -56.11 47.23 1.38
C LEU A 69 -55.55 48.09 2.52
N SER A 70 -56.03 47.86 3.73
CA SER A 70 -55.79 48.74 4.88
C SER A 70 -54.47 48.41 5.60
N GLN A 71 -53.99 49.31 6.46
CA GLN A 71 -52.68 49.15 7.11
C GLN A 71 -52.54 47.81 7.87
N HIS A 72 -53.62 47.28 8.43
CA HIS A 72 -53.61 45.99 9.14
C HIS A 72 -53.26 44.80 8.24
N ASP A 73 -53.64 44.85 6.96
CA ASP A 73 -53.40 43.81 5.97
C ASP A 73 -51.90 43.75 5.53
N THR A 74 -51.14 44.82 5.80
CA THR A 74 -49.73 44.93 5.39
C THR A 74 -48.80 44.26 6.39
N ASP A 75 -48.90 44.62 7.67
CA ASP A 75 -47.95 44.19 8.71
C ASP A 75 -48.05 42.68 9.02
N LEU A 76 -49.21 42.06 8.75
CA LEU A 76 -49.45 40.63 8.92
C LEU A 76 -48.75 39.75 7.85
N VAL A 77 -48.48 40.31 6.67
CA VAL A 77 -47.85 39.60 5.55
C VAL A 77 -46.34 39.48 5.75
N ASP A 78 -45.68 40.59 6.11
CA ASP A 78 -44.22 40.65 6.26
C ASP A 78 -43.68 39.69 7.33
N GLY A 79 -44.44 39.46 8.42
CA GLY A 79 -44.05 38.52 9.48
C GLY A 79 -43.88 37.08 8.97
N LYS A 80 -44.78 36.59 8.12
CA LYS A 80 -44.77 35.19 7.63
C LYS A 80 -43.74 34.93 6.52
N ILE A 81 -43.36 35.97 5.77
CA ILE A 81 -42.27 35.89 4.80
C ILE A 81 -40.94 35.62 5.53
N LYS A 82 -40.68 36.36 6.62
CA LYS A 82 -39.42 36.29 7.38
C LYS A 82 -39.13 34.92 8.02
N ASP A 83 -40.15 34.24 8.52
CA ASP A 83 -39.98 32.91 9.14
C ASP A 83 -39.80 31.79 8.10
N SER A 84 -40.26 32.00 6.86
CA SER A 84 -40.00 31.09 5.74
C SER A 84 -38.54 31.19 5.27
N GLU A 85 -37.96 32.39 5.29
CA GLU A 85 -36.56 32.65 4.92
C GLU A 85 -35.56 31.99 5.91
N SER A 86 -35.90 31.89 7.19
CA SER A 86 -35.02 31.30 8.22
C SER A 86 -34.81 29.78 8.04
N ARG A 87 -35.88 29.03 7.79
CA ARG A 87 -35.85 27.56 7.63
C ARG A 87 -35.11 27.12 6.37
N GLN A 88 -35.19 27.89 5.28
CA GLN A 88 -34.48 27.55 4.04
C GLN A 88 -32.95 27.66 4.19
N ALA A 89 -32.45 28.64 4.94
CA ALA A 89 -31.01 28.85 5.14
C ALA A 89 -30.33 27.69 5.89
N SER A 90 -30.95 27.20 6.97
CA SER A 90 -30.40 26.11 7.79
C SER A 90 -30.24 24.79 7.02
N LEU A 91 -31.23 24.46 6.18
CA LEU A 91 -31.25 23.24 5.37
C LEU A 91 -30.16 23.21 4.28
N LEU A 92 -29.81 24.38 3.71
CA LEU A 92 -28.72 24.48 2.75
C LEU A 92 -27.34 24.27 3.40
N SER A 93 -27.13 24.81 4.61
CA SER A 93 -25.85 24.68 5.33
C SER A 93 -25.47 23.23 5.63
N SER A 94 -26.44 22.39 6.00
CA SER A 94 -26.19 20.96 6.28
C SER A 94 -25.86 20.15 5.02
N ILE A 95 -26.47 20.50 3.88
CA ILE A 95 -26.19 19.87 2.58
C ILE A 95 -24.78 20.25 2.09
N ASP A 96 -24.38 21.50 2.26
CA ASP A 96 -23.04 21.96 1.86
C ASP A 96 -21.92 21.33 2.69
N GLN A 97 -22.09 21.20 4.01
CA GLN A 97 -21.14 20.50 4.88
C GLN A 97 -20.91 19.04 4.44
N LYS A 98 -21.97 18.34 3.99
CA LYS A 98 -21.87 16.96 3.47
C LYS A 98 -21.30 16.90 2.04
N LEU A 99 -21.50 17.92 1.21
CA LEU A 99 -20.87 18.03 -0.11
C LEU A 99 -19.37 18.36 -0.04
N GLN A 100 -18.93 19.09 0.99
CA GLN A 100 -17.53 19.47 1.19
C GLN A 100 -16.65 18.23 1.48
N GLY A 101 -17.14 17.29 2.30
CA GLY A 101 -16.45 16.01 2.57
C GLY A 101 -16.27 15.13 1.33
N TYR A 102 -17.23 15.14 0.39
CA TYR A 102 -17.08 14.48 -0.91
C TYR A 102 -16.16 15.23 -1.90
N GLY A 103 -15.62 16.39 -1.52
CA GLY A 103 -14.53 17.07 -2.23
C GLY A 103 -13.18 16.49 -1.85
N GLN A 104 -12.87 16.49 -0.55
CA GLN A 104 -11.58 16.06 -0.01
C GLN A 104 -11.24 14.63 -0.43
N LEU A 105 -12.12 13.66 -0.16
CA LEU A 105 -11.88 12.24 -0.43
C LEU A 105 -11.69 11.89 -1.93
N GLU A 106 -12.28 12.65 -2.87
CA GLU A 106 -11.98 12.48 -4.31
C GLU A 106 -10.59 13.05 -4.67
N THR A 107 -10.14 14.08 -3.95
CA THR A 107 -8.83 14.72 -4.15
C THR A 107 -7.70 13.87 -3.59
N ASP A 108 -7.87 13.30 -2.40
CA ASP A 108 -6.86 12.46 -1.74
C ASP A 108 -6.64 11.13 -2.51
N LEU A 109 -7.71 10.54 -3.07
CA LEU A 109 -7.64 9.33 -3.90
C LEU A 109 -7.01 9.57 -5.27
N ASP A 110 -7.30 10.70 -5.93
CA ASP A 110 -6.63 11.05 -7.19
C ASP A 110 -5.17 11.51 -6.95
N SER A 111 -4.84 12.03 -5.76
CA SER A 111 -3.45 12.30 -5.32
C SER A 111 -2.64 11.00 -5.18
N LEU A 112 -3.12 10.03 -4.39
CA LEU A 112 -2.45 8.73 -4.23
C LEU A 112 -2.30 7.98 -5.57
N ARG A 113 -3.30 8.04 -6.45
CA ARG A 113 -3.20 7.49 -7.82
C ARG A 113 -2.16 8.21 -8.66
N SER A 114 -2.03 9.54 -8.54
CA SER A 114 -1.01 10.31 -9.24
C SER A 114 0.40 10.01 -8.71
N GLN A 115 0.57 9.80 -7.40
CA GLN A 115 1.84 9.39 -6.80
C GLN A 115 2.23 7.97 -7.23
N ALA A 116 1.30 7.02 -7.21
CA ALA A 116 1.54 5.65 -7.68
C ALA A 116 1.88 5.61 -9.18
N GLN A 117 1.19 6.39 -10.01
CA GLN A 117 1.53 6.51 -11.44
C GLN A 117 2.89 7.17 -11.64
N ALA A 118 3.22 8.25 -10.92
CA ALA A 118 4.54 8.89 -11.02
C ALA A 118 5.70 7.97 -10.58
N TYR A 119 5.45 7.06 -9.62
CA TYR A 119 6.42 6.03 -9.24
C TYR A 119 6.56 4.96 -10.32
N MET A 120 5.47 4.55 -10.98
CA MET A 120 5.51 3.63 -12.13
C MET A 120 6.20 4.27 -13.35
N ASP A 121 5.89 5.53 -13.67
CA ASP A 121 6.54 6.30 -14.73
C ASP A 121 8.05 6.50 -14.44
N TRP A 122 8.44 6.56 -13.17
CA TRP A 122 9.85 6.56 -12.76
C TRP A 122 10.50 5.17 -12.91
N LEU A 123 9.80 4.09 -12.56
CA LEU A 123 10.28 2.73 -12.83
C LEU A 123 10.44 2.49 -14.34
N ASP A 124 9.52 2.97 -15.18
CA ASP A 124 9.63 2.94 -16.64
C ASP A 124 10.79 3.80 -17.17
N GLN A 125 11.13 4.93 -16.53
CA GLN A 125 12.34 5.71 -16.85
C GLN A 125 13.63 4.97 -16.46
N CYS A 126 13.64 4.27 -15.32
CA CYS A 126 14.75 3.40 -14.95
C CYS A 126 14.88 2.21 -15.92
N ASP A 127 13.77 1.60 -16.31
CA ASP A 127 13.73 0.51 -17.29
C ASP A 127 14.24 0.97 -18.67
N ALA A 128 13.89 2.18 -19.09
CA ALA A 128 14.41 2.81 -20.29
C ALA A 128 15.93 3.07 -20.22
N LYS A 129 16.44 3.55 -19.08
CA LYS A 129 17.89 3.73 -18.86
C LYS A 129 18.66 2.41 -18.89
N VAL A 130 18.13 1.36 -18.24
CA VAL A 130 18.73 0.02 -18.29
C VAL A 130 18.78 -0.48 -19.75
N LYS A 131 17.70 -0.28 -20.52
CA LYS A 131 17.67 -0.61 -21.95
C LYS A 131 18.62 0.24 -22.81
N GLU A 132 18.88 1.49 -22.44
CA GLU A 132 19.88 2.38 -23.08
C GLU A 132 21.33 1.91 -22.79
N VAL A 133 21.60 1.40 -21.59
CA VAL A 133 22.88 0.76 -21.25
C VAL A 133 23.05 -0.61 -21.93
N VAL A 134 21.96 -1.31 -22.25
CA VAL A 134 21.96 -2.61 -22.97
C VAL A 134 22.01 -2.45 -24.50
N GLY A 135 21.95 -1.23 -25.03
CA GLY A 135 22.05 -0.94 -26.46
C GLY A 135 23.40 -1.31 -27.09
N GLU A 136 23.31 -1.95 -28.26
CA GLU A 136 24.28 -2.37 -29.30
C GLU A 136 25.79 -2.05 -29.09
N GLY A 137 26.63 -3.08 -29.28
CA GLY A 137 28.01 -3.13 -28.78
C GLY A 137 29.07 -2.37 -29.59
N HIS A 138 29.93 -1.62 -28.87
CA HIS A 138 31.12 -0.92 -29.37
C HIS A 138 32.19 -0.79 -28.24
N PRO A 139 33.45 -0.36 -28.51
CA PRO A 139 34.66 -0.84 -27.81
C PRO A 139 34.80 -0.68 -26.27
N SER A 140 35.68 -1.51 -25.70
CA SER A 140 35.84 -1.79 -24.25
C SER A 140 36.17 -0.60 -23.35
N GLN A 141 36.71 0.51 -23.87
CA GLN A 141 37.04 1.71 -23.09
C GLN A 141 35.81 2.45 -22.51
N LYS A 142 34.58 1.95 -22.74
CA LYS A 142 33.34 2.44 -22.11
C LYS A 142 32.70 1.48 -21.10
N LEU A 143 33.29 0.31 -20.85
CA LEU A 143 32.70 -0.70 -19.94
C LEU A 143 32.62 -0.19 -18.49
N GLU A 144 33.72 0.33 -17.95
CA GLU A 144 33.80 0.84 -16.56
C GLU A 144 32.81 1.98 -16.30
N ALA A 145 32.65 2.90 -17.26
CA ALA A 145 31.71 4.02 -17.13
C ALA A 145 30.24 3.58 -17.13
N ARG A 146 29.88 2.54 -17.90
CA ARG A 146 28.55 1.92 -17.87
C ARG A 146 28.29 1.18 -16.54
N LEU A 147 29.32 0.55 -15.98
CA LEU A 147 29.24 -0.18 -14.71
C LEU A 147 28.90 0.76 -13.53
N GLU A 148 29.58 1.91 -13.46
CA GLU A 148 29.32 2.93 -12.44
C GLU A 148 27.91 3.53 -12.57
N GLU A 149 27.44 3.77 -13.80
CA GLU A 149 26.09 4.29 -14.07
C GLU A 149 24.97 3.29 -13.68
N LEU A 150 25.19 1.99 -13.85
CA LEU A 150 24.26 0.95 -13.37
C LEU A 150 24.29 0.82 -11.83
N LYS A 151 25.47 0.84 -11.20
CA LYS A 151 25.58 0.80 -9.72
C LYS A 151 24.94 2.03 -9.07
N GLY A 152 24.99 3.19 -9.73
CA GLY A 152 24.23 4.39 -9.33
C GLY A 152 22.71 4.22 -9.42
N LEU A 153 22.20 3.49 -10.43
CA LEU A 153 20.77 3.15 -10.54
C LEU A 153 20.33 2.13 -9.47
N GLU A 154 21.19 1.16 -9.14
CA GLU A 154 20.95 0.15 -8.11
C GLU A 154 20.77 0.78 -6.71
N GLN A 155 21.66 1.71 -6.33
CA GLN A 155 21.51 2.50 -5.10
C GLN A 155 20.25 3.38 -5.10
N ALA A 156 19.89 3.97 -6.25
CA ALA A 156 18.69 4.80 -6.38
C ALA A 156 17.37 4.01 -6.25
N LEU A 157 17.41 2.68 -6.44
CA LEU A 157 16.29 1.77 -6.17
C LEU A 157 16.24 1.39 -4.67
N THR A 158 17.34 0.96 -4.05
CA THR A 158 17.37 0.60 -2.61
C THR A 158 17.03 1.78 -1.69
N GLY A 159 17.39 3.00 -2.10
CA GLY A 159 17.04 4.26 -1.43
C GLY A 159 15.62 4.79 -1.70
N ARG A 160 14.86 4.18 -2.61
CA ARG A 160 13.41 4.43 -2.77
C ARG A 160 12.54 3.33 -2.17
N GLN A 161 13.08 2.12 -2.00
CA GLN A 161 12.42 1.06 -1.24
C GLN A 161 12.02 1.52 0.17
N THR A 162 12.76 2.42 0.84
CA THR A 162 12.34 3.02 2.13
C THR A 162 10.99 3.72 2.02
N ASN A 163 10.83 4.55 0.99
CA ASN A 163 9.64 5.39 0.82
C ASN A 163 8.47 4.57 0.24
N LEU A 164 8.76 3.45 -0.43
CA LEU A 164 7.74 2.47 -0.82
C LEU A 164 7.33 1.60 0.39
N ASP A 165 8.29 1.28 1.26
CA ASP A 165 8.08 0.71 2.59
C ASP A 165 7.42 1.71 3.55
N SER A 166 7.14 2.97 3.15
CA SER A 166 6.49 4.01 3.97
C SER A 166 5.14 4.50 3.39
N VAL A 167 5.02 4.73 2.08
CA VAL A 167 3.81 5.24 1.40
C VAL A 167 2.57 4.32 1.55
N SER A 168 2.78 3.07 1.97
CA SER A 168 1.71 2.16 2.37
C SER A 168 1.67 1.80 3.85
N ASP A 169 2.25 2.66 4.71
CA ASP A 169 1.49 3.09 5.87
C ASP A 169 0.24 3.85 5.36
N ASN A 170 0.40 4.91 4.54
CA ASN A 170 -0.67 5.87 4.20
C ASN A 170 -1.87 5.26 3.49
N VAL A 171 -1.62 4.42 2.45
CA VAL A 171 -2.66 3.71 1.66
C VAL A 171 -3.62 2.90 2.54
N HIS A 172 -3.26 2.71 3.79
CA HIS A 172 -3.41 1.48 4.53
C HIS A 172 -4.03 1.78 5.90
N ALA A 173 -3.50 2.80 6.60
CA ALA A 173 -4.28 3.66 7.48
C ALA A 173 -5.67 4.01 6.89
N MET A 174 -5.71 4.26 5.58
CA MET A 174 -6.92 4.63 4.84
C MET A 174 -7.82 3.45 4.44
N LEU A 175 -7.38 2.18 4.47
CA LEU A 175 -8.22 1.06 4.00
C LEU A 175 -9.46 0.85 4.87
N ALA A 176 -9.43 1.22 6.15
CA ALA A 176 -10.57 1.17 7.07
C ALA A 176 -11.83 1.85 6.49
N ASN A 177 -11.65 3.00 5.82
CA ASN A 177 -12.75 3.84 5.34
C ASN A 177 -13.11 3.66 3.84
N LEU A 178 -12.49 2.70 3.13
CA LEU A 178 -12.67 2.51 1.69
C LEU A 178 -13.62 1.34 1.33
N PRO A 179 -14.50 1.50 0.30
CA PRO A 179 -15.38 0.41 -0.16
C PRO A 179 -14.60 -0.80 -0.66
N ALA A 180 -15.12 -2.00 -0.46
CA ALA A 180 -14.42 -3.27 -0.74
C ALA A 180 -13.94 -3.48 -2.19
N ARG A 181 -14.46 -2.75 -3.18
CA ARG A 181 -13.89 -2.73 -4.54
C ARG A 181 -12.67 -1.81 -4.62
N ASP A 182 -12.80 -0.57 -4.14
CA ASP A 182 -11.76 0.46 -4.25
C ASP A 182 -10.57 0.13 -3.33
N ARG A 183 -10.85 -0.48 -2.17
CA ARG A 183 -9.86 -1.16 -1.29
C ARG A 183 -9.03 -2.17 -2.09
N ARG A 184 -9.70 -3.09 -2.80
CA ARG A 184 -9.06 -4.16 -3.58
C ARG A 184 -8.32 -3.65 -4.83
N GLU A 185 -8.82 -2.58 -5.46
CA GLU A 185 -8.10 -1.87 -6.52
C GLU A 185 -6.78 -1.29 -6.00
N MET A 186 -6.76 -0.66 -4.80
CA MET A 186 -5.53 -0.12 -4.19
C MET A 186 -4.57 -1.20 -3.66
N GLU A 187 -5.09 -2.31 -3.12
CA GLU A 187 -4.30 -3.51 -2.79
C GLU A 187 -3.59 -4.07 -4.03
N GLN A 188 -4.30 -4.23 -5.16
CA GLN A 188 -3.70 -4.68 -6.41
C GLN A 188 -2.71 -3.68 -7.01
N LEU A 189 -3.04 -2.39 -6.99
CA LEU A 189 -2.16 -1.34 -7.53
C LEU A 189 -0.81 -1.37 -6.82
N LEU A 190 -0.81 -1.44 -5.48
CA LEU A 190 0.43 -1.44 -4.73
C LEU A 190 1.19 -2.76 -4.81
N ALA A 191 0.51 -3.91 -4.81
CA ALA A 191 1.16 -5.19 -5.09
C ALA A 191 1.85 -5.19 -6.47
N THR A 192 1.28 -4.49 -7.47
CA THR A 192 1.88 -4.31 -8.80
C THR A 192 3.12 -3.42 -8.74
N VAL A 193 3.08 -2.28 -8.03
CA VAL A 193 4.26 -1.41 -7.83
C VAL A 193 5.37 -2.14 -7.08
N GLN A 194 5.05 -2.83 -5.98
CA GLN A 194 6.02 -3.61 -5.21
C GLN A 194 6.65 -4.71 -6.07
N SER A 195 5.86 -5.45 -6.84
CA SER A 195 6.36 -6.50 -7.74
C SER A 195 7.30 -5.93 -8.79
N ARG A 196 6.90 -4.86 -9.48
CA ARG A 196 7.70 -4.27 -10.57
C ARG A 196 8.98 -3.61 -10.06
N HIS A 197 8.97 -3.02 -8.87
CA HIS A 197 10.17 -2.47 -8.23
C HIS A 197 11.19 -3.58 -7.91
N ASN A 198 10.75 -4.72 -7.37
CA ASN A 198 11.63 -5.87 -7.11
C ASN A 198 12.16 -6.52 -8.40
N GLU A 199 11.30 -6.64 -9.43
CA GLU A 199 11.67 -7.21 -10.73
C GLU A 199 12.72 -6.35 -11.45
N LEU A 200 12.56 -5.02 -11.45
CA LEU A 200 13.53 -4.11 -12.05
C LEU A 200 14.88 -4.14 -11.32
N PHE A 201 14.85 -4.19 -9.99
CA PHE A 201 16.06 -4.30 -9.17
C PHE A 201 16.88 -5.54 -9.53
N GLY A 202 16.23 -6.71 -9.60
CA GLY A 202 16.90 -7.96 -10.00
C GLY A 202 17.47 -7.94 -11.43
N GLN A 203 16.85 -7.19 -12.36
CA GLN A 203 17.39 -7.00 -13.71
C GLN A 203 18.62 -6.09 -13.73
N VAL A 204 18.70 -5.08 -12.86
CA VAL A 204 19.91 -4.22 -12.74
C VAL A 204 21.09 -5.00 -12.16
N SER A 205 20.90 -5.70 -11.04
CA SER A 205 22.00 -6.41 -10.36
C SER A 205 22.67 -7.47 -11.25
N GLU A 206 21.88 -8.23 -12.03
CA GLU A 206 22.43 -9.24 -12.94
C GLU A 206 23.10 -8.61 -14.18
N GLN A 207 22.67 -7.42 -14.62
CA GLN A 207 23.35 -6.66 -15.70
C GLN A 207 24.72 -6.11 -15.25
N CYS A 208 24.83 -5.60 -14.02
CA CYS A 208 26.12 -5.23 -13.43
C CYS A 208 27.12 -6.39 -13.49
N ARG A 209 26.68 -7.57 -13.02
CA ARG A 209 27.50 -8.79 -12.90
C ARG A 209 28.02 -9.32 -14.24
N GLN A 210 27.24 -9.17 -15.32
CA GLN A 210 27.61 -9.63 -16.66
C GLN A 210 28.58 -8.67 -17.39
N LEU A 211 28.63 -7.39 -17.00
CA LEU A 211 29.55 -6.41 -17.58
C LEU A 211 30.96 -6.46 -16.93
N GLU A 212 31.07 -6.94 -15.70
CA GLU A 212 32.36 -7.19 -15.03
C GLU A 212 33.18 -8.29 -15.77
N ASP A 213 32.60 -9.47 -16.01
CA ASP A 213 33.26 -10.62 -16.65
C ASP A 213 33.89 -10.31 -18.03
N VAL A 214 33.29 -9.40 -18.81
CA VAL A 214 33.72 -9.10 -20.19
C VAL A 214 34.92 -8.14 -20.22
N SER A 215 35.13 -7.34 -19.16
CA SER A 215 36.23 -6.37 -19.09
C SER A 215 37.61 -7.03 -19.00
N ASP A 216 37.70 -8.19 -18.35
CA ASP A 216 38.97 -8.87 -18.12
C ASP A 216 39.55 -9.56 -19.37
N GLN A 217 38.71 -10.13 -20.23
CA GLN A 217 39.16 -10.93 -21.37
C GLN A 217 39.82 -10.10 -22.48
N ALA A 218 39.48 -8.82 -22.60
CA ALA A 218 40.06 -7.92 -23.61
C ALA A 218 41.54 -7.57 -23.35
N ARG A 219 42.07 -7.87 -22.15
CA ARG A 219 43.38 -7.40 -21.67
C ARG A 219 44.57 -8.24 -22.15
N GLU A 220 44.35 -9.51 -22.48
CA GLU A 220 45.42 -10.52 -22.68
C GLU A 220 45.99 -10.57 -24.12
N ILE A 221 45.20 -10.17 -25.14
CA ILE A 221 45.53 -10.45 -26.55
C ILE A 221 46.58 -9.50 -27.13
N GLN A 222 46.67 -8.26 -26.62
CA GLN A 222 47.44 -7.18 -27.24
C GLN A 222 48.98 -7.37 -27.18
N GLU A 223 49.50 -8.08 -26.18
CA GLU A 223 50.93 -8.11 -25.83
C GLU A 223 51.82 -8.92 -26.81
N ARG A 224 51.22 -9.68 -27.72
CA ARG A 224 51.93 -10.75 -28.46
C ARG A 224 52.39 -10.43 -29.88
N LEU A 225 52.07 -9.26 -30.43
CA LEU A 225 52.30 -8.96 -31.85
C LEU A 225 53.68 -8.36 -32.19
N ASP A 226 54.36 -7.73 -31.24
CA ASP A 226 55.49 -6.82 -31.55
C ASP A 226 56.86 -7.49 -31.81
N GLN A 227 57.00 -8.81 -31.66
CA GLN A 227 58.32 -9.45 -31.54
C GLN A 227 59.03 -9.86 -32.86
N HIS A 228 58.35 -9.95 -34.00
CA HIS A 228 58.86 -10.75 -35.15
C HIS A 228 59.59 -9.99 -36.29
N ARG A 229 59.79 -8.67 -36.21
CA ARG A 229 60.03 -7.83 -37.41
C ARG A 229 61.48 -7.61 -37.90
N ALA A 230 62.49 -8.33 -37.40
CA ALA A 230 63.86 -7.80 -37.30
C ALA A 230 65.04 -8.45 -38.09
N TRP A 231 64.86 -9.49 -38.93
CA TRP A 231 65.96 -10.46 -39.22
C TRP A 231 66.35 -10.71 -40.70
N LEU A 232 65.64 -10.15 -41.68
CA LEU A 232 65.58 -10.69 -43.06
C LEU A 232 66.67 -10.19 -44.06
N LEU A 233 67.86 -9.77 -43.60
CA LEU A 233 68.73 -8.84 -44.37
C LEU A 233 70.18 -9.30 -44.70
N ASP A 234 70.52 -10.60 -44.62
CA ASP A 234 71.69 -11.00 -43.80
C ASP A 234 72.66 -12.10 -44.32
N THR A 235 72.79 -12.45 -45.63
CA THR A 235 73.59 -13.67 -46.04
C THR A 235 74.21 -13.66 -47.46
N THR A 236 75.28 -14.48 -47.67
CA THR A 236 75.78 -15.18 -48.90
C THR A 236 77.32 -15.09 -49.15
N GLN A 237 77.78 -14.72 -50.36
CA GLN A 237 79.14 -14.85 -50.94
C GLN A 237 79.64 -16.29 -51.27
N SER A 238 80.78 -16.44 -51.98
CA SER A 238 81.25 -17.68 -52.65
C SER A 238 82.80 -17.83 -52.71
N THR A 239 83.33 -18.81 -53.47
CA THR A 239 84.63 -19.54 -53.27
C THR A 239 85.10 -20.32 -54.55
N SER A 240 86.40 -20.68 -54.79
CA SER A 240 86.87 -21.66 -55.86
C SER A 240 88.38 -22.12 -55.95
N ASP A 241 88.65 -23.34 -56.49
CA ASP A 241 89.74 -23.95 -57.36
C ASP A 241 91.22 -24.46 -57.02
N GLN A 242 91.42 -25.81 -57.05
CA GLN A 242 92.26 -26.82 -57.84
C GLN A 242 93.81 -27.17 -57.71
N CYS A 243 94.20 -28.51 -57.81
CA CYS A 243 95.32 -29.38 -57.19
C CYS A 243 96.57 -29.88 -58.04
N ASP A 244 97.31 -31.05 -57.92
CA ASP A 244 97.41 -32.40 -57.19
C ASP A 244 98.88 -33.03 -57.39
N VAL A 245 99.42 -34.28 -57.17
CA VAL A 245 99.33 -35.49 -56.24
C VAL A 245 100.74 -36.23 -56.01
N ILE A 246 100.91 -37.54 -55.68
CA ILE A 246 101.80 -38.11 -54.58
C ILE A 246 103.17 -38.88 -54.87
N ARG A 247 103.50 -40.08 -54.28
CA ARG A 247 104.87 -40.50 -53.78
C ARG A 247 105.32 -42.00 -53.64
N LEU A 248 106.66 -42.15 -53.57
CA LEU A 248 107.62 -43.11 -52.96
C LEU A 248 107.54 -44.65 -53.21
N ALA A 249 108.35 -45.41 -52.45
CA ALA A 249 108.59 -46.88 -52.42
C ALA A 249 109.49 -47.48 -53.53
N ALA A 250 110.77 -47.75 -53.26
CA ALA A 250 111.70 -46.76 -52.71
C ALA A 250 112.31 -45.94 -53.87
N VAL A 251 111.47 -45.59 -54.87
CA VAL A 251 111.86 -45.09 -56.20
C VAL A 251 110.98 -43.92 -56.69
N ASP A 252 110.07 -44.12 -57.66
CA ASP A 252 110.10 -43.33 -58.91
C ASP A 252 109.20 -42.06 -59.11
N VAL A 253 108.39 -41.44 -58.24
CA VAL A 253 108.01 -41.73 -56.86
C VAL A 253 108.01 -40.51 -55.89
N ALA A 254 107.49 -39.26 -56.14
CA ALA A 254 107.53 -38.17 -55.10
C ALA A 254 106.65 -36.86 -55.14
N LYS A 255 106.51 -36.08 -56.23
CA LYS A 255 106.79 -34.61 -56.12
C LYS A 255 105.68 -33.52 -56.05
N GLN A 256 104.39 -33.72 -56.35
CA GLN A 256 103.52 -32.56 -56.74
C GLN A 256 102.52 -32.04 -55.68
N LEU A 257 101.70 -32.95 -55.16
CA LEU A 257 100.71 -32.89 -54.09
C LEU A 257 99.55 -31.86 -54.12
N ASP A 258 99.79 -30.54 -54.08
CA ASP A 258 99.09 -29.74 -53.06
C ASP A 258 98.44 -28.42 -53.50
N LYS A 259 97.10 -28.38 -53.74
CA LYS A 259 96.40 -27.13 -54.18
C LYS A 259 94.83 -27.07 -54.25
N CYS A 260 94.02 -28.12 -54.00
CA CYS A 260 92.63 -28.27 -54.57
C CYS A 260 91.46 -27.36 -54.16
N LYS A 261 91.52 -26.63 -53.04
CA LYS A 261 90.66 -25.45 -52.73
C LYS A 261 89.13 -25.47 -53.04
N SER A 262 88.36 -25.66 -51.97
CA SER A 262 87.39 -24.65 -51.47
C SER A 262 86.51 -23.87 -52.47
N ALA A 263 85.35 -24.41 -52.87
CA ALA A 263 84.39 -23.76 -53.80
C ALA A 263 82.99 -23.36 -53.25
N THR A 264 82.53 -23.93 -52.13
CA THR A 264 81.11 -24.34 -52.09
C THR A 264 80.15 -23.61 -51.10
N SER A 265 80.58 -23.21 -49.90
CA SER A 265 79.79 -23.54 -48.69
C SER A 265 79.04 -22.40 -47.95
N LYS A 266 78.07 -21.66 -48.55
CA LYS A 266 77.44 -20.50 -47.86
C LYS A 266 75.93 -20.17 -48.01
N ALA A 267 75.14 -20.80 -48.87
CA ALA A 267 73.86 -20.21 -49.30
C ALA A 267 72.57 -20.62 -48.53
N GLN A 268 72.56 -21.71 -47.76
CA GLN A 268 71.40 -22.62 -47.75
C GLN A 268 70.62 -22.77 -46.43
N THR A 269 70.49 -21.71 -45.61
CA THR A 269 69.58 -21.69 -44.45
C THR A 269 68.94 -20.31 -44.26
N LYS A 270 67.64 -20.27 -43.89
CA LYS A 270 66.91 -19.25 -43.10
C LYS A 270 65.38 -19.25 -43.31
N ALA A 271 64.87 -19.64 -44.49
CA ALA A 271 63.51 -19.31 -44.92
C ALA A 271 62.33 -20.04 -44.21
N GLU A 272 62.59 -21.05 -43.37
CA GLU A 272 61.57 -22.02 -42.93
C GLU A 272 60.66 -21.56 -41.77
N ARG A 273 61.02 -20.49 -41.05
CA ARG A 273 60.49 -20.20 -39.70
C ARG A 273 59.25 -19.29 -39.59
N LEU A 274 58.76 -18.70 -40.69
CA LEU A 274 57.68 -17.68 -40.62
C LEU A 274 56.25 -18.25 -40.56
N ASN A 275 56.04 -19.52 -40.90
CA ASN A 275 54.70 -20.00 -41.28
C ASN A 275 53.72 -20.28 -40.11
N GLU A 276 54.17 -20.15 -38.85
CA GLU A 276 53.51 -20.76 -37.68
C GLU A 276 52.47 -19.85 -36.97
N ILE A 277 52.58 -18.53 -37.11
CA ILE A 277 51.76 -17.54 -36.37
C ILE A 277 50.30 -17.48 -36.87
N ARG A 278 50.04 -18.00 -38.08
CA ARG A 278 48.83 -17.73 -38.89
C ARG A 278 47.51 -18.29 -38.34
N THR A 279 47.55 -19.16 -37.34
CA THR A 279 46.44 -20.09 -37.00
C THR A 279 45.59 -19.69 -35.79
N LYS A 280 46.04 -18.79 -34.91
CA LYS A 280 45.34 -18.49 -33.63
C LYS A 280 44.42 -17.27 -33.64
N VAL A 281 44.42 -16.47 -34.71
CA VAL A 281 43.62 -15.22 -34.81
C VAL A 281 42.15 -15.48 -35.18
N ALA A 282 41.80 -16.69 -35.65
CA ALA A 282 40.53 -16.98 -36.32
C ALA A 282 39.36 -17.42 -35.41
N ALA A 283 39.41 -17.16 -34.10
CA ALA A 283 38.44 -17.69 -33.13
C ALA A 283 37.57 -16.62 -32.43
N LEU A 284 37.87 -15.33 -32.58
CA LEU A 284 37.17 -14.22 -31.92
C LEU A 284 36.99 -13.01 -32.86
N GLU A 285 36.21 -13.22 -33.93
CA GLU A 285 35.42 -12.15 -34.55
C GLU A 285 33.98 -12.30 -33.99
N ASP A 286 33.27 -11.26 -33.55
CA ASP A 286 33.44 -9.84 -33.88
C ASP A 286 33.28 -8.88 -32.68
N VAL A 287 34.40 -8.36 -32.18
CA VAL A 287 34.52 -6.92 -31.85
C VAL A 287 35.80 -6.39 -32.55
N ALA A 288 35.74 -6.33 -33.88
CA ALA A 288 36.61 -5.58 -34.79
C ALA A 288 38.14 -5.87 -34.84
N GLY A 289 38.53 -6.81 -35.72
CA GLY A 289 39.03 -6.41 -37.05
C GLY A 289 40.54 -6.12 -37.30
N CYS A 290 41.21 -7.08 -37.97
CA CYS A 290 42.17 -6.92 -39.07
C CYS A 290 43.45 -6.04 -38.97
N SER A 291 44.65 -6.65 -38.86
CA SER A 291 45.90 -6.13 -39.49
C SER A 291 47.13 -7.11 -39.54
N VAL A 292 47.00 -8.42 -39.87
CA VAL A 292 48.17 -9.37 -39.79
C VAL A 292 48.27 -10.49 -40.88
N ARG A 293 47.68 -10.34 -42.08
CA ARG A 293 47.49 -11.51 -42.99
C ARG A 293 48.58 -11.78 -44.07
N GLU A 294 49.56 -10.90 -44.23
CA GLU A 294 50.15 -10.64 -45.57
C GLU A 294 51.69 -10.85 -45.73
N GLU A 295 52.50 -10.85 -44.66
CA GLU A 295 53.99 -10.75 -44.74
C GLU A 295 54.80 -12.09 -44.86
N LEU A 296 54.41 -13.09 -45.68
CA LEU A 296 54.76 -14.52 -45.39
C LEU A 296 55.26 -15.52 -46.52
N SER A 297 56.12 -15.20 -47.51
CA SER A 297 56.44 -16.18 -48.63
C SER A 297 57.78 -15.98 -49.44
N GLN A 298 58.87 -16.79 -49.26
CA GLN A 298 60.22 -16.66 -49.95
C GLN A 298 61.02 -17.98 -50.27
N ALA A 299 62.36 -17.94 -50.56
CA ALA A 299 63.16 -18.91 -51.39
C ALA A 299 64.43 -19.61 -50.73
N VAL A 300 65.31 -20.35 -51.48
CA VAL A 300 66.05 -21.56 -50.99
C VAL A 300 67.50 -21.95 -51.53
N GLU A 301 68.02 -21.44 -52.65
CA GLU A 301 69.01 -22.14 -53.56
C GLU A 301 70.51 -22.43 -53.13
N ALA A 302 71.29 -23.21 -53.95
CA ALA A 302 72.62 -23.84 -53.62
C ALA A 302 73.65 -24.06 -54.80
N SER A 303 74.90 -24.58 -54.55
CA SER A 303 76.04 -24.70 -55.52
C SER A 303 77.26 -25.61 -55.06
N ASP A 304 78.16 -26.20 -55.93
CA ASP A 304 79.40 -27.03 -55.61
C ASP A 304 80.42 -27.41 -56.80
N LEU A 305 81.64 -28.04 -56.55
CA LEU A 305 82.39 -29.15 -57.32
C LEU A 305 83.95 -29.04 -57.71
N VAL A 306 84.66 -30.19 -58.01
CA VAL A 306 85.89 -30.49 -58.90
C VAL A 306 87.33 -30.82 -58.31
N LYS A 307 88.14 -31.81 -58.88
CA LYS A 307 89.56 -32.25 -58.50
C LYS A 307 90.35 -33.28 -59.45
N SER A 308 91.73 -33.26 -59.64
CA SER A 308 92.76 -34.42 -59.65
C SER A 308 94.17 -34.33 -60.42
N SER A 309 95.19 -35.12 -59.96
CA SER A 309 96.46 -35.77 -60.54
C SER A 309 97.81 -34.98 -60.84
N THR A 310 99.11 -35.47 -60.88
CA THR A 310 99.96 -36.67 -60.44
C THR A 310 101.52 -36.59 -60.79
N GLU A 311 102.51 -37.02 -59.94
CA GLU A 311 103.77 -37.79 -60.32
C GLU A 311 105.25 -37.42 -59.81
N ALA A 312 106.27 -38.34 -59.75
CA ALA A 312 107.78 -38.15 -60.00
C ALA A 312 108.90 -38.31 -58.86
N LEU A 313 110.03 -39.10 -58.91
CA LEU A 313 111.12 -39.41 -57.85
C LEU A 313 112.22 -40.54 -58.20
N GLN A 314 113.10 -41.09 -57.29
CA GLN A 314 114.10 -42.23 -57.51
C GLN A 314 114.87 -42.93 -56.28
N SER A 315 116.03 -43.67 -56.45
CA SER A 315 116.47 -45.00 -55.81
C SER A 315 117.78 -45.17 -54.89
N LYS A 316 118.32 -46.42 -54.65
CA LYS A 316 119.37 -46.94 -53.65
C LYS A 316 120.26 -48.17 -54.09
N LEU A 317 121.56 -48.34 -53.69
CA LEU A 317 122.34 -49.66 -53.69
C LEU A 317 123.70 -49.94 -52.86
N ALA A 318 124.64 -49.02 -52.47
CA ALA A 318 125.75 -48.89 -51.41
C ALA A 318 125.60 -47.89 -50.07
N SER A 319 125.06 -47.88 -48.77
CA SER A 319 124.19 -48.50 -47.59
C SER A 319 124.00 -49.92 -46.77
N GLN A 320 124.87 -50.97 -46.66
CA GLN A 320 124.81 -52.30 -45.94
C GLN A 320 126.00 -52.53 -44.94
N THR A 321 127.12 -53.23 -45.26
CA THR A 321 127.32 -54.72 -45.21
C THR A 321 127.93 -55.22 -43.91
N GLU A 322 128.75 -54.39 -43.27
CA GLU A 322 129.25 -54.51 -41.90
C GLU A 322 128.13 -54.77 -40.86
N ALA A 323 126.89 -54.41 -41.23
CA ALA A 323 125.70 -54.54 -40.42
C ALA A 323 125.35 -55.94 -39.88
N GLN A 324 125.65 -57.05 -40.57
CA GLN A 324 125.07 -58.36 -40.20
C GLN A 324 125.38 -58.81 -38.76
N GLY A 325 126.52 -58.36 -38.20
CA GLY A 325 126.86 -58.56 -36.79
C GLY A 325 125.95 -57.78 -35.84
N GLN A 326 125.78 -56.47 -36.08
CA GLN A 326 124.91 -55.62 -35.25
C GLN A 326 123.42 -55.95 -35.44
N ILE A 327 123.02 -56.33 -36.66
CA ILE A 327 121.70 -56.90 -37.00
C ILE A 327 121.37 -58.03 -36.03
N THR A 328 122.27 -59.01 -35.89
CA THR A 328 122.02 -60.19 -35.05
C THR A 328 121.84 -59.82 -33.57
N GLN A 329 122.52 -58.78 -33.08
CA GLN A 329 122.33 -58.29 -31.71
C GLN A 329 120.99 -57.53 -31.54
N CYS A 330 120.58 -56.75 -32.54
CA CYS A 330 119.34 -55.98 -32.51
C CYS A 330 118.09 -56.85 -32.75
N ASP A 331 118.17 -57.91 -33.55
CA ASP A 331 117.08 -58.90 -33.73
C ASP A 331 116.70 -59.53 -32.38
N ASN A 332 117.68 -59.90 -31.55
CA ASN A 332 117.44 -60.42 -30.20
C ASN A 332 116.78 -59.38 -29.26
N PHE A 333 117.22 -58.13 -29.27
CA PHE A 333 116.61 -57.06 -28.45
C PHE A 333 115.18 -56.75 -28.89
N LEU A 334 114.96 -56.59 -30.19
CA LEU A 334 113.63 -56.27 -30.74
C LEU A 334 112.64 -57.43 -30.57
N GLN A 335 113.09 -58.69 -30.67
CA GLN A 335 112.25 -59.85 -30.32
C GLN A 335 111.88 -59.89 -28.82
N ALA A 336 112.79 -59.48 -27.92
CA ALA A 336 112.46 -59.37 -26.49
C ALA A 336 111.40 -58.28 -26.23
N VAL A 337 111.56 -57.09 -26.81
CA VAL A 337 110.56 -56.00 -26.72
C VAL A 337 109.23 -56.42 -27.37
N GLN A 338 109.26 -57.09 -28.51
CA GLN A 338 108.05 -57.65 -29.15
C GLN A 338 107.36 -58.71 -28.28
N GLY A 339 108.13 -59.45 -27.47
CA GLY A 339 107.63 -60.40 -26.48
C GLY A 339 107.01 -59.77 -25.24
N GLU A 340 107.44 -58.56 -24.85
CA GLU A 340 106.76 -57.75 -23.81
C GLU A 340 105.52 -57.05 -24.38
N LEU A 341 105.62 -56.43 -25.56
CA LEU A 341 104.50 -55.80 -26.29
C LEU A 341 103.31 -56.76 -26.43
N LYS A 342 103.55 -58.00 -26.89
CA LYS A 342 102.50 -59.04 -27.00
C LYS A 342 101.86 -59.47 -25.67
N LYS A 343 102.49 -59.18 -24.51
CA LYS A 343 101.93 -59.44 -23.17
C LYS A 343 101.19 -58.22 -22.61
N ALA A 344 101.59 -57.02 -23.02
CA ALA A 344 100.99 -55.74 -22.67
C ALA A 344 99.72 -55.44 -23.49
N SER A 345 99.64 -55.91 -24.74
CA SER A 345 98.46 -55.80 -25.60
C SER A 345 97.26 -56.61 -25.06
N ARG A 346 96.55 -56.02 -24.09
CA ARG A 346 95.31 -56.53 -23.48
C ARG A 346 94.22 -55.47 -23.61
N PRO A 347 92.93 -55.81 -23.42
CA PRO A 347 91.87 -54.81 -23.26
C PRO A 347 92.17 -53.86 -22.10
N ILE A 348 91.78 -52.60 -22.26
CA ILE A 348 91.95 -51.56 -21.24
C ILE A 348 90.73 -51.62 -20.31
N GLY A 349 90.95 -51.88 -19.03
CA GLY A 349 89.87 -51.99 -18.03
C GLY A 349 89.00 -50.73 -17.92
N PHE A 350 87.85 -50.86 -17.25
CA PHE A 350 86.88 -49.78 -17.09
C PHE A 350 87.48 -48.53 -16.42
N ASP A 351 88.24 -48.70 -15.34
CA ASP A 351 88.67 -47.58 -14.51
C ASP A 351 89.78 -46.74 -15.16
N LYS A 352 89.80 -45.44 -14.84
CA LYS A 352 90.91 -44.55 -15.22
C LYS A 352 92.27 -45.12 -14.78
N ALA A 353 92.32 -45.72 -13.59
CA ALA A 353 93.54 -46.31 -13.02
C ALA A 353 94.09 -47.48 -13.86
N ASP A 354 93.23 -48.31 -14.47
CA ASP A 354 93.65 -49.41 -15.35
C ASP A 354 94.28 -48.87 -16.65
N ALA A 355 93.70 -47.80 -17.19
CA ALA A 355 94.23 -47.12 -18.37
C ALA A 355 95.56 -46.40 -18.07
N GLU A 356 95.71 -45.75 -16.90
CA GLU A 356 96.99 -45.14 -16.47
C GLU A 356 98.06 -46.22 -16.21
N LEU A 357 97.69 -47.37 -15.65
CA LEU A 357 98.60 -48.49 -15.43
C LEU A 357 99.05 -49.12 -16.76
N MET A 358 98.16 -49.22 -17.76
CA MET A 358 98.54 -49.69 -19.09
C MET A 358 99.35 -48.65 -19.88
N GLN A 359 99.04 -47.36 -19.73
CA GLN A 359 99.86 -46.26 -20.25
C GLN A 359 101.29 -46.34 -19.71
N ALA A 360 101.48 -46.54 -18.39
CA ALA A 360 102.80 -46.66 -17.77
C ALA A 360 103.60 -47.87 -18.30
N VAL A 361 102.93 -48.99 -18.62
CA VAL A 361 103.57 -50.14 -19.28
C VAL A 361 104.07 -49.79 -20.68
N PHE A 362 103.27 -49.07 -21.49
CA PHE A 362 103.71 -48.64 -22.82
C PHE A 362 104.77 -47.52 -22.78
N GLN A 363 104.73 -46.62 -21.79
CA GLN A 363 105.81 -45.66 -21.55
C GLN A 363 107.13 -46.35 -21.22
N SER A 364 107.12 -47.38 -20.34
CA SER A 364 108.32 -48.17 -20.06
C SER A 364 108.86 -48.91 -21.29
N LEU A 365 107.98 -49.34 -22.21
CA LEU A 365 108.37 -49.91 -23.50
C LEU A 365 108.96 -48.84 -24.46
N GLU A 366 108.43 -47.62 -24.46
CA GLU A 366 108.98 -46.51 -25.24
C GLU A 366 110.36 -46.07 -24.70
N GLU A 367 110.52 -45.99 -23.37
CA GLU A 367 111.82 -45.74 -22.72
C GLU A 367 112.85 -46.83 -23.07
N LYS A 368 112.46 -48.11 -23.00
CA LYS A 368 113.30 -49.24 -23.43
C LYS A 368 113.73 -49.09 -24.89
N LEU A 369 112.79 -48.85 -25.82
CA LEU A 369 113.07 -48.65 -27.25
C LEU A 369 113.95 -47.41 -27.50
N SER A 370 113.73 -46.33 -26.77
CA SER A 370 114.48 -45.07 -26.88
C SER A 370 115.90 -45.20 -26.34
N SER A 371 116.10 -45.91 -25.23
CA SER A 371 117.42 -46.18 -24.66
C SER A 371 118.32 -47.02 -25.59
N TYR A 372 117.72 -47.83 -26.46
CA TYR A 372 118.41 -48.64 -27.47
C TYR A 372 118.51 -47.95 -28.85
N ALA A 373 117.88 -46.78 -29.02
CA ALA A 373 117.93 -46.01 -30.25
C ALA A 373 119.37 -45.59 -30.66
N PRO A 374 120.32 -45.25 -29.77
CA PRO A 374 121.70 -44.98 -30.15
C PRO A 374 122.37 -46.17 -30.86
N THR A 375 122.15 -47.39 -30.37
CA THR A 375 122.65 -48.64 -30.96
C THR A 375 122.07 -48.87 -32.36
N MET A 376 120.76 -48.67 -32.50
CA MET A 376 120.09 -48.74 -33.80
C MET A 376 120.49 -47.60 -34.74
N ASN A 377 120.89 -46.43 -34.23
CA ASN A 377 121.41 -45.33 -35.03
C ASN A 377 122.83 -45.58 -35.55
N GLN A 378 123.69 -46.26 -34.78
CA GLN A 378 124.98 -46.77 -35.29
C GLN A 378 124.75 -47.79 -36.42
N LEU A 379 123.76 -48.68 -36.25
CA LEU A 379 123.27 -49.53 -37.34
C LEU A 379 122.75 -48.72 -38.52
N ARG A 380 122.13 -47.56 -38.28
CA ARG A 380 121.54 -46.68 -39.30
C ARG A 380 122.59 -45.85 -40.06
N GLU A 381 123.73 -45.51 -39.43
CA GLU A 381 124.92 -44.96 -40.11
C GLU A 381 125.68 -46.04 -40.90
N MET A 382 125.69 -47.29 -40.44
CA MET A 382 126.14 -48.43 -41.25
C MET A 382 125.16 -48.72 -42.39
N ARG A 383 123.85 -48.50 -42.16
CA ARG A 383 122.80 -48.33 -43.17
C ARG A 383 122.93 -47.04 -43.98
N GLU A 384 124.12 -46.42 -44.05
CA GLU A 384 124.49 -45.44 -45.08
C GLU A 384 125.72 -45.91 -45.91
N LYS A 385 126.43 -47.00 -45.54
CA LYS A 385 127.74 -47.38 -46.13
C LYS A 385 127.84 -48.44 -47.29
N LEU A 386 126.89 -49.40 -47.52
CA LEU A 386 126.61 -50.24 -48.78
C LEU A 386 125.08 -50.69 -49.41
N THR A 387 123.85 -50.14 -49.91
CA THR A 387 122.79 -48.96 -50.23
C THR A 387 122.74 -47.52 -51.09
N GLU A 388 123.71 -46.76 -51.68
CA GLU A 388 123.75 -46.05 -53.03
C GLU A 388 124.27 -46.84 -54.31
N ALA A 389 125.54 -47.30 -54.35
CA ALA A 389 126.27 -48.23 -55.29
C ALA A 389 125.98 -49.80 -55.45
N GLY A 390 126.06 -50.72 -54.44
CA GLY A 390 125.83 -52.19 -54.65
C GLY A 390 125.91 -53.29 -53.52
N HIS A 391 124.81 -53.62 -52.80
CA HIS A 391 124.37 -54.91 -52.15
C HIS A 391 122.82 -54.90 -51.99
N VAL A 392 122.15 -56.01 -51.58
CA VAL A 392 120.69 -56.01 -51.24
C VAL A 392 120.37 -56.65 -49.88
N SER A 393 120.56 -57.97 -49.71
CA SER A 393 120.05 -58.73 -48.54
C SER A 393 120.35 -58.17 -47.15
N LEU A 394 121.54 -57.64 -46.90
CA LEU A 394 121.92 -57.21 -45.55
C LEU A 394 121.24 -55.89 -45.14
N THR A 395 120.67 -55.12 -46.07
CA THR A 395 119.82 -53.94 -45.75
C THR A 395 118.37 -54.26 -45.96
N ASP A 396 118.01 -55.35 -46.64
CA ASP A 396 116.75 -55.98 -46.32
C ASP A 396 116.77 -56.42 -44.85
N ASP A 397 117.89 -56.88 -44.27
CA ASP A 397 117.98 -57.17 -42.83
C ASP A 397 118.13 -55.92 -41.92
N ILE A 398 118.94 -54.88 -42.25
CA ILE A 398 118.90 -53.63 -41.44
C ILE A 398 117.53 -52.97 -41.56
N THR A 399 116.91 -52.97 -42.74
CA THR A 399 115.59 -52.35 -42.94
C THR A 399 114.52 -53.23 -42.31
N ARG A 400 114.58 -54.57 -42.36
CA ARG A 400 113.73 -55.46 -41.54
C ARG A 400 113.85 -55.14 -40.05
N LEU A 401 115.04 -54.83 -39.54
CA LEU A 401 115.23 -54.45 -38.13
C LEU A 401 114.95 -52.98 -37.82
N SER A 402 115.07 -52.09 -38.79
CA SER A 402 114.70 -50.67 -38.67
C SER A 402 113.19 -50.50 -38.79
N ASP A 403 112.53 -51.33 -39.60
CA ASP A 403 111.09 -51.44 -39.77
C ASP A 403 110.50 -52.29 -38.64
N LEU A 404 111.22 -53.27 -38.07
CA LEU A 404 110.81 -53.91 -36.82
C LEU A 404 111.01 -52.96 -35.64
N GLN A 405 112.11 -52.20 -35.56
CA GLN A 405 112.26 -51.15 -34.55
C GLN A 405 111.19 -50.07 -34.73
N GLN A 406 111.00 -49.56 -35.95
CA GLN A 406 110.05 -48.49 -36.22
C GLN A 406 108.63 -48.99 -36.07
N SER A 407 108.28 -50.21 -36.49
CA SER A 407 106.96 -50.80 -36.23
C SER A 407 106.76 -51.17 -34.77
N LEU A 408 107.79 -51.51 -34.00
CA LEU A 408 107.67 -51.64 -32.54
C LEU A 408 107.54 -50.28 -31.84
N VAL A 409 108.24 -49.25 -32.32
CA VAL A 409 108.08 -47.87 -31.85
C VAL A 409 106.71 -47.32 -32.23
N ASP A 410 106.20 -47.60 -33.43
CA ASP A 410 104.91 -47.15 -33.93
C ASP A 410 103.76 -47.98 -33.34
N GLN A 411 103.95 -49.27 -33.03
CA GLN A 411 102.99 -50.07 -32.26
C GLN A 411 102.98 -49.65 -30.79
N VAL A 412 104.14 -49.42 -30.16
CA VAL A 412 104.20 -48.91 -28.79
C VAL A 412 103.65 -47.49 -28.71
N LYS A 413 103.91 -46.62 -29.70
CA LYS A 413 103.33 -45.27 -29.78
C LYS A 413 101.84 -45.30 -30.09
N ALA A 414 101.37 -46.05 -31.08
CA ALA A 414 99.94 -46.17 -31.34
C ALA A 414 99.19 -46.76 -30.13
N ASN A 415 99.76 -47.74 -29.43
CA ASN A 415 99.19 -48.27 -28.19
C ASN A 415 99.29 -47.25 -27.04
N LEU A 416 100.37 -46.47 -26.95
CA LEU A 416 100.54 -45.42 -25.94
C LEU A 416 99.58 -44.26 -26.17
N ASP A 417 99.47 -43.75 -27.40
CA ASP A 417 98.50 -42.75 -27.83
C ASP A 417 97.07 -43.26 -27.62
N THR A 418 96.80 -44.54 -27.90
CA THR A 418 95.52 -45.18 -27.57
C THR A 418 95.29 -45.23 -26.06
N CYS A 419 96.31 -45.52 -25.23
CA CYS A 419 96.17 -45.49 -23.77
C CYS A 419 96.02 -44.06 -23.22
N VAL A 420 96.73 -43.07 -23.77
CA VAL A 420 96.58 -41.65 -23.41
C VAL A 420 95.19 -41.14 -23.78
N ALA A 421 94.68 -41.52 -24.96
CA ALA A 421 93.30 -41.28 -25.35
C ALA A 421 92.31 -41.99 -24.42
N ALA A 422 92.55 -43.26 -24.08
CA ALA A 422 91.71 -44.05 -23.18
C ALA A 422 91.66 -43.49 -21.75
N VAL A 423 92.79 -42.99 -21.22
CA VAL A 423 92.88 -42.25 -19.94
C VAL A 423 92.10 -40.94 -20.03
N SER A 424 92.29 -40.16 -21.11
CA SER A 424 91.58 -38.90 -21.33
C SER A 424 90.06 -39.12 -21.42
N GLN A 425 89.62 -40.19 -22.11
CA GLN A 425 88.22 -40.58 -22.27
C GLN A 425 87.60 -41.07 -20.96
N ARG A 426 88.29 -41.95 -20.21
CA ARG A 426 87.84 -42.40 -18.87
C ARG A 426 87.78 -41.26 -17.87
N GLN A 427 88.74 -40.33 -17.92
CA GLN A 427 88.68 -39.10 -17.12
C GLN A 427 87.49 -38.21 -17.52
N ALA A 428 87.28 -37.98 -18.82
CA ALA A 428 86.18 -37.15 -19.34
C ALA A 428 84.80 -37.82 -19.23
N PHE A 429 84.74 -39.13 -18.96
CA PHE A 429 83.55 -39.87 -18.55
C PHE A 429 83.33 -39.73 -17.05
N GLY A 430 84.32 -40.09 -16.22
CA GLY A 430 84.23 -40.00 -14.75
C GLY A 430 83.89 -38.60 -14.24
N GLN A 431 84.55 -37.56 -14.75
CA GLN A 431 84.25 -36.16 -14.39
C GLN A 431 82.81 -35.74 -14.75
N LEU A 432 82.24 -36.31 -15.82
CA LEU A 432 80.88 -35.99 -16.26
C LEU A 432 79.84 -36.81 -15.47
N LEU A 433 80.16 -38.06 -15.14
CA LEU A 433 79.37 -38.91 -14.25
C LEU A 433 79.31 -38.32 -12.83
N GLU A 434 80.45 -37.91 -12.25
CA GLU A 434 80.53 -37.24 -10.94
C GLU A 434 79.72 -35.94 -10.92
N ALA A 435 79.80 -35.12 -11.97
CA ALA A 435 79.03 -33.88 -12.07
C ALA A 435 77.52 -34.15 -12.11
N GLN A 436 77.08 -35.15 -12.88
CA GLN A 436 75.67 -35.55 -12.97
C GLN A 436 75.17 -36.21 -11.68
N GLU A 437 75.88 -37.20 -11.10
CA GLU A 437 75.50 -37.81 -9.82
C GLU A 437 75.45 -36.77 -8.68
N ARG A 438 76.38 -35.80 -8.67
CA ARG A 438 76.35 -34.68 -7.71
C ARG A 438 75.12 -33.81 -7.89
N LEU A 439 74.83 -33.34 -9.11
CA LEU A 439 73.69 -32.44 -9.36
C LEU A 439 72.34 -33.14 -9.14
N VAL A 440 72.23 -34.44 -9.45
CA VAL A 440 71.09 -35.26 -9.03
C VAL A 440 71.00 -35.29 -7.50
N SER A 441 72.10 -35.57 -6.79
CA SER A 441 72.11 -35.62 -5.31
C SER A 441 71.75 -34.28 -4.64
N GLU A 442 72.17 -33.15 -5.22
CA GLU A 442 71.74 -31.81 -4.79
C GLU A 442 70.24 -31.59 -5.02
N CYS A 443 69.67 -32.15 -6.09
CA CYS A 443 68.23 -32.18 -6.32
C CYS A 443 67.50 -33.08 -5.31
N GLU A 444 68.02 -34.28 -4.99
CA GLU A 444 67.45 -35.18 -3.97
C GLU A 444 67.39 -34.48 -2.60
N ALA A 445 68.48 -33.81 -2.20
CA ALA A 445 68.56 -33.05 -0.95
C ALA A 445 67.57 -31.87 -0.94
N SER A 446 67.50 -31.11 -2.03
CA SER A 446 66.57 -29.97 -2.17
C SER A 446 65.11 -30.43 -2.07
N SER A 447 64.71 -31.47 -2.81
CA SER A 447 63.34 -31.98 -2.80
C SER A 447 62.93 -32.62 -1.46
N ALA A 448 63.89 -33.21 -0.73
CA ALA A 448 63.65 -33.72 0.62
C ALA A 448 63.51 -32.59 1.66
N GLN A 449 64.20 -31.47 1.46
CA GLN A 449 64.15 -30.31 2.37
C GLN A 449 62.92 -29.42 2.15
N ALA A 450 62.28 -29.52 0.98
CA ALA A 450 61.02 -28.85 0.63
C ALA A 450 59.92 -29.03 1.68
N GLY A 451 59.78 -30.23 2.28
CA GLY A 451 58.73 -30.57 3.26
C GLY A 451 58.75 -29.80 4.59
N LYS A 452 59.53 -28.71 4.68
CA LYS A 452 59.56 -27.76 5.81
C LYS A 452 59.18 -26.32 5.41
N GLN A 453 58.82 -26.11 4.15
CA GLN A 453 58.46 -24.81 3.59
C GLN A 453 56.96 -24.75 3.25
N SER A 454 56.42 -23.53 3.11
CA SER A 454 55.03 -23.30 2.72
C SER A 454 54.70 -23.86 1.33
N VAL A 455 53.40 -24.02 1.00
CA VAL A 455 52.95 -24.49 -0.33
C VAL A 455 53.60 -23.69 -1.46
N ASP A 456 53.58 -22.35 -1.38
CA ASP A 456 54.11 -21.47 -2.43
C ASP A 456 55.64 -21.58 -2.59
N GLU A 457 56.38 -21.65 -1.48
CA GLU A 457 57.83 -21.91 -1.49
C GLU A 457 58.18 -23.29 -2.06
N ARG A 458 57.46 -24.34 -1.66
CA ARG A 458 57.62 -25.70 -2.18
C ARG A 458 57.39 -25.74 -3.69
N LEU A 459 56.37 -25.03 -4.17
CA LEU A 459 56.02 -24.96 -5.59
C LEU A 459 57.12 -24.28 -6.40
N GLN A 460 57.72 -23.19 -5.90
CA GLN A 460 58.91 -22.59 -6.54
C GLN A 460 60.15 -23.50 -6.44
N LEU A 461 60.38 -24.16 -5.31
CA LEU A 461 61.52 -25.07 -5.13
C LEU A 461 61.43 -26.27 -6.08
N TYR A 462 60.27 -26.92 -6.18
CA TYR A 462 60.05 -28.04 -7.09
C TYR A 462 60.15 -27.62 -8.56
N LYS A 463 59.72 -26.39 -8.93
CA LYS A 463 59.99 -25.83 -10.27
C LYS A 463 61.49 -25.67 -10.54
N SER A 464 62.23 -25.04 -9.61
CA SER A 464 63.69 -24.88 -9.74
C SER A 464 64.45 -26.21 -9.79
N VAL A 465 63.98 -27.23 -9.06
CA VAL A 465 64.55 -28.58 -9.11
C VAL A 465 64.19 -29.28 -10.43
N LEU A 466 62.96 -29.12 -10.94
CA LEU A 466 62.55 -29.70 -12.22
C LEU A 466 63.36 -29.12 -13.39
N ASP A 467 63.60 -27.80 -13.42
CA ASP A 467 64.45 -27.16 -14.43
C ASP A 467 65.88 -27.73 -14.42
N LYS A 468 66.47 -27.90 -13.23
CA LYS A 468 67.81 -28.51 -13.08
C LYS A 468 67.84 -29.97 -13.54
N LEU A 469 66.81 -30.75 -13.24
CA LEU A 469 66.69 -32.14 -13.69
C LEU A 469 66.51 -32.24 -15.22
N GLN A 470 65.77 -31.30 -15.84
CA GLN A 470 65.64 -31.22 -17.30
C GLN A 470 66.95 -30.80 -17.98
N GLN A 471 67.74 -29.92 -17.37
CA GLN A 471 69.07 -29.54 -17.88
C GLN A 471 70.08 -30.70 -17.90
N LEU A 472 69.86 -31.75 -17.12
CA LEU A 472 70.72 -32.96 -17.08
C LEU A 472 70.33 -34.03 -18.11
N GLU A 473 69.09 -34.03 -18.61
CA GLU A 473 68.63 -35.00 -19.62
C GLU A 473 69.38 -34.97 -20.97
N PRO A 474 69.79 -33.82 -21.56
CA PRO A 474 70.56 -33.82 -22.81
C PRO A 474 72.01 -34.30 -22.65
N ASP A 475 72.59 -34.22 -21.45
CA ASP A 475 73.95 -34.70 -21.20
C ASP A 475 73.99 -36.22 -20.97
N LEU A 476 72.88 -36.85 -20.56
CA LEU A 476 72.81 -38.29 -20.28
C LEU A 476 73.13 -39.17 -21.52
N PRO A 477 72.65 -38.87 -22.75
CA PRO A 477 73.14 -39.49 -23.98
C PRO A 477 74.64 -39.32 -24.22
N ILE A 478 75.24 -38.19 -23.82
CA ILE A 478 76.68 -37.94 -23.95
C ILE A 478 77.47 -38.80 -22.96
N THR A 479 76.93 -39.03 -21.77
CA THR A 479 77.45 -40.03 -20.81
C THR A 479 77.39 -41.44 -21.38
N ALA A 480 76.25 -41.80 -22.02
CA ALA A 480 76.05 -43.10 -22.65
C ALA A 480 76.98 -43.34 -23.85
N GLU A 481 77.20 -42.34 -24.71
CA GLU A 481 78.13 -42.42 -25.83
C GLU A 481 79.58 -42.61 -25.36
N LYS A 482 79.99 -41.87 -24.32
CA LYS A 482 81.31 -42.05 -23.67
C LYS A 482 81.46 -43.44 -23.04
N ALA A 483 80.44 -43.94 -22.35
CA ALA A 483 80.41 -45.30 -21.79
C ALA A 483 80.54 -46.36 -22.89
N ALA A 484 79.78 -46.23 -23.98
CA ALA A 484 79.85 -47.13 -25.13
C ALA A 484 81.24 -47.10 -25.77
N HIS A 485 81.86 -45.92 -25.91
CA HIS A 485 83.22 -45.79 -26.46
C HIS A 485 84.28 -46.45 -25.58
N ILE A 486 84.21 -46.26 -24.25
CA ILE A 486 85.06 -46.97 -23.28
C ILE A 486 84.86 -48.49 -23.41
N GLY A 487 83.62 -48.93 -23.57
CA GLY A 487 83.27 -50.33 -23.82
C GLY A 487 83.94 -50.93 -25.07
N THR A 488 84.18 -50.16 -26.14
CA THR A 488 84.89 -50.66 -27.33
C THR A 488 86.36 -51.04 -27.09
N GLN A 489 86.93 -50.63 -25.95
CA GLN A 489 88.34 -50.84 -25.59
C GLN A 489 88.53 -51.87 -24.46
N GLY A 490 87.45 -52.24 -23.76
CA GLY A 490 87.47 -53.11 -22.58
C GLY A 490 87.03 -54.55 -22.83
N THR A 491 86.79 -55.28 -21.75
CA THR A 491 86.17 -56.61 -21.76
C THR A 491 84.63 -56.52 -21.78
N PRO A 492 83.91 -57.62 -22.05
CA PRO A 492 82.44 -57.64 -21.95
C PRO A 492 81.90 -57.24 -20.56
N ASP A 493 82.66 -57.50 -19.48
CA ASP A 493 82.30 -57.12 -18.11
C ASP A 493 82.53 -55.62 -17.88
N ASP A 494 83.54 -55.01 -18.50
CA ASP A 494 83.73 -53.56 -18.51
C ASP A 494 82.61 -52.85 -19.29
N VAL A 495 82.18 -53.41 -20.43
CA VAL A 495 81.02 -52.91 -21.20
C VAL A 495 79.77 -52.93 -20.32
N ALA A 496 79.49 -54.06 -19.66
CA ALA A 496 78.33 -54.21 -18.78
C ALA A 496 78.37 -53.24 -17.59
N THR A 497 79.56 -52.99 -17.03
CA THR A 497 79.78 -52.03 -15.95
C THR A 497 79.57 -50.58 -16.41
N ALA A 498 80.05 -50.23 -17.61
CA ALA A 498 79.86 -48.92 -18.21
C ALA A 498 78.40 -48.63 -18.57
N THR A 499 77.64 -49.61 -19.09
CA THR A 499 76.21 -49.44 -19.32
C THR A 499 75.42 -49.39 -18.01
N ALA A 500 75.70 -50.29 -17.05
CA ALA A 500 74.97 -50.35 -15.79
C ALA A 500 75.16 -49.10 -14.91
N THR A 501 76.32 -48.45 -14.97
CA THR A 501 76.56 -47.17 -14.27
C THR A 501 75.74 -46.03 -14.87
N VAL A 502 75.64 -45.94 -16.21
CA VAL A 502 74.79 -44.95 -16.87
C VAL A 502 73.30 -45.25 -16.68
N GLU A 503 72.87 -46.51 -16.74
CA GLU A 503 71.47 -46.92 -16.45
C GLU A 503 71.07 -46.64 -15.00
N LYS A 504 71.97 -46.85 -14.03
CA LYS A 504 71.78 -46.49 -12.61
C LYS A 504 71.61 -44.99 -12.41
N LEU A 505 72.36 -44.17 -13.14
CA LEU A 505 72.20 -42.71 -13.14
C LEU A 505 70.91 -42.27 -13.83
N ALA A 506 70.58 -42.85 -15.00
CA ALA A 506 69.34 -42.59 -15.74
C ALA A 506 68.09 -42.91 -14.91
N THR A 507 68.07 -44.07 -14.26
CA THR A 507 66.95 -44.50 -13.39
C THR A 507 66.82 -43.60 -12.17
N LYS A 508 67.93 -43.16 -11.54
CA LYS A 508 67.92 -42.12 -10.49
C LYS A 508 67.33 -40.79 -10.99
N LEU A 509 67.82 -40.29 -12.12
CA LEU A 509 67.39 -39.02 -12.72
C LEU A 509 65.88 -39.03 -13.03
N HIS A 510 65.40 -40.07 -13.72
CA HIS A 510 63.98 -40.20 -14.08
C HIS A 510 63.09 -40.46 -12.87
N ALA A 511 63.53 -41.25 -11.88
CA ALA A 511 62.77 -41.46 -10.65
C ALA A 511 62.60 -40.14 -9.86
N GLN A 512 63.63 -39.32 -9.74
CA GLN A 512 63.54 -38.03 -9.06
C GLN A 512 62.76 -36.99 -9.88
N LYS A 513 62.87 -36.99 -11.21
CA LYS A 513 62.01 -36.18 -12.07
C LYS A 513 60.54 -36.53 -11.89
N ALA A 514 60.17 -37.82 -11.86
CA ALA A 514 58.81 -38.27 -11.61
C ALA A 514 58.31 -37.93 -10.18
N ASN A 515 59.18 -38.06 -9.18
CA ASN A 515 58.90 -37.67 -7.79
C ASN A 515 58.59 -36.17 -7.66
N VAL A 516 59.49 -35.32 -8.19
CA VAL A 516 59.35 -33.86 -8.20
C VAL A 516 58.14 -33.42 -9.02
N GLN A 517 57.87 -34.04 -10.17
CA GLN A 517 56.65 -33.78 -10.96
C GLN A 517 55.37 -34.14 -10.21
N THR A 518 55.36 -35.24 -9.45
CA THR A 518 54.21 -35.67 -8.65
C THR A 518 53.92 -34.68 -7.52
N HIS A 519 54.95 -34.28 -6.77
CA HIS A 519 54.80 -33.28 -5.70
C HIS A 519 54.51 -31.87 -6.24
N LEU A 520 55.06 -31.49 -7.39
CA LEU A 520 54.71 -30.24 -8.06
C LEU A 520 53.23 -30.23 -8.46
N ALA A 521 52.72 -31.30 -9.08
CA ALA A 521 51.31 -31.42 -9.45
C ALA A 521 50.38 -31.38 -8.22
N GLN A 522 50.79 -31.95 -7.08
CA GLN A 522 50.07 -31.83 -5.81
C GLN A 522 50.06 -30.39 -5.28
N CYS A 523 51.19 -29.68 -5.31
CA CYS A 523 51.26 -28.27 -4.89
C CYS A 523 50.45 -27.36 -5.82
N GLU A 524 50.50 -27.59 -7.13
CA GLU A 524 49.70 -26.84 -8.12
C GLU A 524 48.21 -27.20 -8.09
N ALA A 525 47.82 -28.39 -7.66
CA ALA A 525 46.44 -28.71 -7.34
C ALA A 525 45.98 -27.91 -6.12
N MET A 526 46.70 -28.00 -4.99
CA MET A 526 46.39 -27.28 -3.76
C MET A 526 46.34 -25.77 -3.94
N GLN A 527 47.28 -25.15 -4.67
CA GLN A 527 47.25 -23.70 -4.93
C GLN A 527 46.03 -23.30 -5.75
N ARG A 528 45.62 -24.11 -6.74
CA ARG A 528 44.41 -23.84 -7.56
C ARG A 528 43.13 -24.00 -6.75
N GLU A 529 43.06 -25.01 -5.89
CA GLU A 529 41.92 -25.21 -4.98
C GLU A 529 41.82 -24.08 -3.95
N ARG A 530 42.94 -23.69 -3.33
CA ARG A 530 43.05 -22.53 -2.43
C ARG A 530 42.56 -21.23 -3.07
N VAL A 531 43.05 -20.90 -4.28
CA VAL A 531 42.63 -19.67 -4.99
C VAL A 531 41.14 -19.71 -5.36
N GLY A 532 40.62 -20.87 -5.76
CA GLY A 532 39.19 -21.05 -6.00
C GLY A 532 38.34 -20.88 -4.73
N PHE A 533 38.82 -21.40 -3.60
CA PHE A 533 38.22 -21.21 -2.28
C PHE A 533 38.28 -19.75 -1.80
N GLU A 534 39.43 -19.08 -1.95
CA GLU A 534 39.61 -17.67 -1.62
C GLU A 534 38.64 -16.78 -2.42
N SER A 535 38.53 -17.01 -3.73
CA SER A 535 37.57 -16.33 -4.62
C SER A 535 36.11 -16.60 -4.23
N SER A 536 35.76 -17.87 -3.97
CA SER A 536 34.41 -18.28 -3.56
C SER A 536 34.01 -17.59 -2.24
N ILE A 537 34.88 -17.64 -1.23
CA ILE A 537 34.61 -17.01 0.06
C ILE A 537 34.58 -15.48 -0.03
N ASN A 538 35.44 -14.82 -0.81
CA ASN A 538 35.34 -13.35 -0.98
C ASN A 538 33.99 -12.95 -1.59
N THR A 539 33.54 -13.69 -2.61
CA THR A 539 32.23 -13.47 -3.26
C THR A 539 31.07 -13.67 -2.28
N LEU A 540 31.12 -14.75 -1.48
CA LEU A 540 30.06 -15.09 -0.54
C LEU A 540 30.06 -14.20 0.72
N MET A 541 31.22 -13.76 1.21
CA MET A 541 31.31 -12.80 2.32
C MET A 541 30.79 -11.42 1.92
N SER A 542 31.22 -10.87 0.78
CA SER A 542 30.76 -9.56 0.32
C SER A 542 29.23 -9.55 0.07
N TRP A 543 28.69 -10.64 -0.48
CA TRP A 543 27.23 -10.83 -0.58
C TRP A 543 26.54 -10.90 0.78
N LEU A 544 27.13 -11.59 1.78
CA LEU A 544 26.58 -11.65 3.13
C LEU A 544 26.63 -10.28 3.84
N GLU A 545 27.69 -9.50 3.66
CA GLU A 545 27.80 -8.12 4.19
C GLU A 545 26.71 -7.21 3.61
N GLU A 546 26.47 -7.29 2.31
CA GLU A 546 25.38 -6.57 1.62
C GLU A 546 24.00 -6.98 2.18
N LYS A 547 23.76 -8.30 2.37
CA LYS A 547 22.49 -8.78 2.93
C LYS A 547 22.35 -8.56 4.43
N GLU A 548 23.44 -8.51 5.21
CA GLU A 548 23.42 -8.16 6.64
C GLU A 548 22.81 -6.77 6.82
N SER A 549 23.29 -5.79 6.05
CA SER A 549 22.75 -4.43 6.09
C SER A 549 21.25 -4.38 5.77
N ALA A 550 20.79 -5.15 4.78
CA ALA A 550 19.37 -5.26 4.42
C ALA A 550 18.52 -5.98 5.49
N LEU A 551 19.10 -6.95 6.21
CA LEU A 551 18.46 -7.69 7.31
C LEU A 551 18.50 -6.91 8.64
N ALA A 552 19.47 -6.01 8.84
CA ALA A 552 19.57 -5.13 10.00
C ALA A 552 18.71 -3.87 9.89
N SER A 553 18.52 -3.36 8.67
CA SER A 553 17.74 -2.15 8.38
C SER A 553 16.26 -2.32 8.76
N CYS A 554 15.89 -1.79 9.93
CA CYS A 554 14.50 -1.54 10.32
C CYS A 554 14.12 -0.13 9.81
N ARG A 555 13.09 -0.06 8.97
CA ARG A 555 12.64 1.14 8.26
C ARG A 555 11.26 1.54 8.77
N GLU A 556 10.86 2.79 8.55
CA GLU A 556 9.44 3.20 8.63
C GLU A 556 8.57 2.22 7.82
N LEU A 557 7.35 1.92 8.31
CA LEU A 557 6.64 0.67 8.01
C LEU A 557 5.27 0.88 7.31
N GLN A 558 4.24 0.06 7.62
CA GLN A 558 2.98 0.03 6.86
C GLN A 558 1.73 -0.11 7.78
N LEU A 559 1.12 0.98 8.26
CA LEU A 559 0.07 1.21 9.28
C LEU A 559 -1.19 0.32 9.19
N ASP A 560 -1.41 -0.37 8.08
CA ASP A 560 -2.30 -1.54 8.04
C ASP A 560 -1.48 -2.83 7.85
N SER A 561 -1.88 -3.82 8.63
CA SER A 561 -1.32 -5.14 8.71
C SER A 561 -1.05 -5.82 7.35
N ALA A 562 -1.86 -5.56 6.33
CA ALA A 562 -1.78 -6.16 5.00
C ALA A 562 -0.60 -5.70 4.13
N LYS A 563 0.17 -4.67 4.49
CA LYS A 563 1.46 -4.36 3.84
C LYS A 563 2.69 -4.69 4.70
N VAL A 564 2.58 -4.77 6.03
CA VAL A 564 3.65 -5.42 6.82
C VAL A 564 3.74 -6.92 6.49
N LYS A 565 2.62 -7.59 6.21
CA LYS A 565 2.57 -9.01 5.79
C LYS A 565 3.52 -9.36 4.62
N PRO A 566 3.52 -8.68 3.45
CA PRO A 566 4.51 -8.95 2.39
C PRO A 566 5.95 -8.54 2.75
N LEU A 567 6.16 -7.56 3.64
CA LEU A 567 7.52 -7.24 4.13
C LEU A 567 8.07 -8.36 5.03
N ILE A 568 7.23 -8.97 5.88
CA ILE A 568 7.56 -10.19 6.63
C ILE A 568 7.89 -11.35 5.69
N ALA A 569 7.14 -11.52 4.59
CA ALA A 569 7.43 -12.56 3.60
C ALA A 569 8.77 -12.31 2.88
N LYS A 570 9.07 -11.06 2.48
CA LYS A 570 10.36 -10.67 1.89
C LYS A 570 11.51 -10.91 2.88
N HIS A 571 11.35 -10.50 4.14
CA HIS A 571 12.34 -10.73 5.19
C HIS A 571 12.59 -12.22 5.46
N LYS A 572 11.54 -13.04 5.58
CA LYS A 572 11.67 -14.48 5.82
C LYS A 572 12.29 -15.22 4.62
N ALA A 573 12.06 -14.75 3.39
CA ALA A 573 12.77 -15.25 2.20
C ALA A 573 14.27 -14.87 2.20
N THR A 574 14.62 -13.60 2.43
CA THR A 574 16.03 -13.14 2.50
C THR A 574 16.79 -13.78 3.67
N SER A 575 16.12 -13.98 4.81
CA SER A 575 16.63 -14.71 5.98
C SER A 575 16.99 -16.15 5.64
N ALA A 576 16.10 -16.88 4.94
CA ALA A 576 16.37 -18.26 4.52
C ALA A 576 17.53 -18.34 3.50
N GLU A 577 17.57 -17.44 2.52
CA GLU A 577 18.69 -17.38 1.55
C GLU A 577 20.02 -17.09 2.26
N ALA A 578 20.06 -16.11 3.17
CA ALA A 578 21.26 -15.80 3.93
C ALA A 578 21.74 -16.99 4.79
N GLN A 579 20.82 -17.71 5.44
CA GLN A 579 21.16 -18.92 6.21
C GLN A 579 21.70 -20.06 5.32
N GLU A 580 21.15 -20.26 4.11
CA GLU A 580 21.67 -21.23 3.14
C GLU A 580 23.09 -20.86 2.65
N LYS A 581 23.34 -19.56 2.40
CA LYS A 581 24.67 -19.06 2.00
C LYS A 581 25.69 -19.17 3.15
N ILE A 582 25.32 -18.81 4.39
CA ILE A 582 26.16 -19.03 5.58
C ILE A 582 26.53 -20.52 5.72
N LYS A 583 25.56 -21.43 5.56
CA LYS A 583 25.83 -22.87 5.58
C LYS A 583 26.79 -23.27 4.45
N THR A 584 26.59 -22.75 3.25
CA THR A 584 27.46 -23.03 2.10
C THR A 584 28.91 -22.59 2.36
N ILE A 585 29.14 -21.43 2.97
CA ILE A 585 30.49 -20.99 3.38
C ILE A 585 31.06 -21.93 4.44
N LYS A 586 30.27 -22.34 5.45
CA LYS A 586 30.74 -23.29 6.48
C LYS A 586 31.12 -24.66 5.92
N ASP A 587 30.32 -25.19 5.01
CA ASP A 587 30.62 -26.46 4.33
C ASP A 587 31.92 -26.34 3.49
N GLN A 588 32.18 -25.19 2.84
CA GLN A 588 33.45 -24.90 2.16
C GLN A 588 34.63 -24.74 3.15
N ALA A 589 34.45 -24.01 4.25
CA ALA A 589 35.46 -23.78 5.28
C ALA A 589 35.94 -25.08 5.94
N LEU A 590 35.03 -25.99 6.23
CA LEU A 590 35.34 -27.32 6.75
C LEU A 590 36.10 -28.17 5.73
N ALA A 591 35.68 -28.15 4.46
CA ALA A 591 36.37 -28.88 3.40
C ALA A 591 37.83 -28.40 3.21
N GLU A 592 38.07 -27.08 3.24
CA GLU A 592 39.41 -26.51 3.14
C GLU A 592 40.26 -26.85 4.38
N ARG A 593 39.69 -26.77 5.58
CA ARG A 593 40.38 -27.17 6.82
C ARG A 593 40.86 -28.63 6.74
N SER A 594 40.01 -29.53 6.27
CA SER A 594 40.36 -30.95 6.11
C SER A 594 41.37 -31.22 4.98
N ARG A 595 41.50 -30.36 3.96
CA ARG A 595 42.61 -30.44 2.98
C ARG A 595 43.96 -30.19 3.65
N TYR A 596 44.07 -29.11 4.43
CA TYR A 596 45.29 -28.77 5.15
C TYR A 596 45.66 -29.85 6.19
N GLU A 597 44.68 -30.35 6.94
CA GLU A 597 44.87 -31.48 7.87
C GLU A 597 45.37 -32.75 7.17
N ALA A 598 44.81 -33.10 5.99
CA ALA A 598 45.24 -34.25 5.20
C ALA A 598 46.68 -34.12 4.67
N MET A 599 47.14 -32.90 4.43
CA MET A 599 48.53 -32.57 4.05
C MET A 599 49.48 -32.45 5.26
N SER A 600 48.97 -32.54 6.49
CA SER A 600 49.70 -32.22 7.74
C SER A 600 50.27 -30.79 7.78
N GLU A 601 49.61 -29.84 7.11
CA GLU A 601 49.96 -28.42 7.12
C GLU A 601 49.01 -27.62 8.02
N THR A 602 49.52 -26.53 8.60
CA THR A 602 48.70 -25.53 9.29
C THR A 602 48.02 -24.61 8.29
N LEU A 603 46.75 -24.25 8.53
CA LEU A 603 46.04 -23.25 7.71
C LEU A 603 46.82 -21.92 7.70
N PRO A 604 46.87 -21.20 6.55
CA PRO A 604 47.39 -19.84 6.48
C PRO A 604 46.61 -18.90 7.41
N THR A 605 47.30 -17.92 8.00
CA THR A 605 46.69 -16.97 8.93
C THR A 605 45.55 -16.18 8.28
N ASP A 606 45.74 -15.69 7.05
CA ASP A 606 44.68 -14.99 6.29
C ASP A 606 43.42 -15.86 6.09
N VAL A 607 43.58 -17.15 5.79
CA VAL A 607 42.46 -18.09 5.68
C VAL A 607 41.75 -18.23 7.03
N ASN A 608 42.50 -18.43 8.13
CA ASN A 608 41.94 -18.50 9.49
C ASN A 608 41.18 -17.23 9.87
N ASP A 609 41.73 -16.06 9.57
CA ASP A 609 41.17 -14.77 9.98
C ASP A 609 39.88 -14.48 9.21
N ARG A 610 39.83 -14.86 7.92
CA ARG A 610 38.59 -14.84 7.11
C ARG A 610 37.54 -15.82 7.65
N LEU A 611 37.93 -17.00 8.17
CA LEU A 611 36.99 -17.89 8.88
C LEU A 611 36.41 -17.25 10.15
N GLN A 612 37.20 -16.51 10.92
CA GLN A 612 36.70 -15.78 12.09
C GLN A 612 35.76 -14.62 11.71
N GLN A 613 36.00 -13.95 10.59
CA GLN A 613 35.08 -12.94 10.04
C GLN A 613 33.73 -13.56 9.65
N ILE A 614 33.72 -14.77 9.07
CA ILE A 614 32.49 -15.51 8.73
C ILE A 614 31.67 -15.86 9.99
N GLU A 615 32.32 -16.33 11.06
CA GLU A 615 31.63 -16.63 12.32
C GLU A 615 31.05 -15.36 12.97
N ALA A 616 31.74 -14.22 12.86
CA ALA A 616 31.23 -12.93 13.34
C ALA A 616 30.05 -12.40 12.48
N LEU A 617 30.14 -12.48 11.15
CA LEU A 617 29.07 -12.10 10.22
C LEU A 617 27.83 -12.97 10.39
N GLU A 618 27.99 -14.28 10.61
CA GLU A 618 26.89 -15.20 10.89
C GLU A 618 26.10 -14.77 12.15
N GLU A 619 26.77 -14.48 13.26
CA GLU A 619 26.11 -14.06 14.49
C GLU A 619 25.49 -12.66 14.35
N SER A 620 26.09 -11.74 13.58
CA SER A 620 25.46 -10.46 13.24
C SER A 620 24.18 -10.67 12.42
N ILE A 621 24.22 -11.50 11.37
CA ILE A 621 23.07 -11.82 10.51
C ILE A 621 21.96 -12.52 11.31
N LYS A 622 22.26 -13.49 12.18
CA LYS A 622 21.28 -14.09 13.10
C LYS A 622 20.64 -13.05 14.02
N SER A 623 21.45 -12.13 14.57
CA SER A 623 20.97 -11.06 15.43
C SER A 623 20.09 -10.07 14.66
N ALA A 624 20.46 -9.70 13.43
CA ALA A 624 19.71 -8.83 12.54
C ALA A 624 18.37 -9.47 12.14
N ILE A 625 18.38 -10.72 11.68
CA ILE A 625 17.18 -11.51 11.36
C ILE A 625 16.20 -11.51 12.54
N THR A 626 16.64 -11.91 13.73
CA THR A 626 15.75 -12.06 14.90
C THR A 626 15.24 -10.72 15.44
N LYS A 627 16.05 -9.66 15.42
CA LYS A 627 15.61 -8.28 15.75
C LYS A 627 14.54 -7.81 14.77
N LYS A 628 14.76 -7.98 13.46
CA LYS A 628 13.85 -7.51 12.41
C LYS A 628 12.59 -8.37 12.27
N GLU A 629 12.67 -9.68 12.52
CA GLU A 629 11.48 -10.54 12.67
C GLU A 629 10.61 -10.06 13.82
N LYS A 630 11.19 -9.85 15.01
CA LYS A 630 10.43 -9.30 16.14
C LYS A 630 9.86 -7.92 15.82
N TYR A 631 10.65 -7.00 15.28
CA TYR A 631 10.19 -5.67 14.90
C TYR A 631 8.97 -5.72 13.96
N LEU A 632 9.02 -6.57 12.92
CA LEU A 632 7.94 -6.73 11.96
C LEU A 632 6.71 -7.44 12.55
N ASP A 633 6.89 -8.49 13.36
CA ASP A 633 5.79 -9.25 13.96
C ASP A 633 5.09 -8.43 15.09
N ASP A 634 5.84 -7.67 15.91
CA ASP A 634 5.29 -6.71 16.89
C ASP A 634 4.54 -5.58 16.17
N ALA A 635 5.18 -4.94 15.17
CA ALA A 635 4.56 -3.87 14.38
C ALA A 635 3.29 -4.33 13.64
N LEU A 636 3.28 -5.56 13.14
CA LEU A 636 2.11 -6.18 12.53
C LEU A 636 0.97 -6.41 13.55
N CYS A 637 1.32 -6.83 14.77
CA CYS A 637 0.35 -7.04 15.85
C CYS A 637 -0.34 -5.73 16.22
N ASP A 638 0.43 -4.68 16.47
CA ASP A 638 -0.07 -3.38 16.91
C ASP A 638 -0.96 -2.71 15.87
N ARG A 639 -0.63 -2.85 14.58
CA ARG A 639 -1.45 -2.38 13.47
C ARG A 639 -2.78 -3.13 13.37
N GLN A 640 -2.79 -4.46 13.57
CA GLN A 640 -4.05 -5.24 13.65
C GLN A 640 -4.90 -4.87 14.86
N GLN A 641 -4.29 -4.62 16.02
CA GLN A 641 -5.03 -4.16 17.20
C GLN A 641 -5.63 -2.77 16.94
N LEU A 642 -4.87 -1.84 16.34
CA LEU A 642 -5.36 -0.51 16.01
C LEU A 642 -6.52 -0.57 15.00
N GLU A 643 -6.40 -1.37 13.93
CA GLU A 643 -7.49 -1.62 12.96
C GLU A 643 -8.77 -2.09 13.65
N ASN A 644 -8.66 -3.08 14.55
CA ASN A 644 -9.79 -3.66 15.27
C ASN A 644 -10.43 -2.65 16.23
N SER A 645 -9.65 -2.02 17.11
CA SER A 645 -10.17 -1.08 18.10
C SER A 645 -10.70 0.22 17.47
N MET A 646 -10.07 0.74 16.41
CA MET A 646 -10.65 1.83 15.61
C MET A 646 -11.98 1.42 14.97
N ALA A 647 -12.14 0.18 14.52
CA ALA A 647 -13.40 -0.31 13.98
C ALA A 647 -14.49 -0.40 15.07
N GLN A 648 -14.17 -0.95 16.26
CA GLN A 648 -15.09 -1.03 17.40
C GLN A 648 -15.55 0.37 17.85
N VAL A 649 -14.60 1.30 18.07
CA VAL A 649 -14.92 2.69 18.43
C VAL A 649 -15.72 3.39 17.33
N THR A 650 -15.40 3.17 16.05
CA THR A 650 -16.14 3.81 14.94
C THR A 650 -17.56 3.28 14.80
N ASP A 651 -17.79 1.99 15.01
CA ASP A 651 -19.12 1.39 14.95
C ASP A 651 -19.97 1.71 16.20
N TRP A 652 -19.37 1.80 17.39
CA TRP A 652 -20.06 2.34 18.57
C TRP A 652 -20.43 3.82 18.36
N LEU A 653 -19.49 4.67 17.92
CA LEU A 653 -19.76 6.09 17.63
C LEU A 653 -20.85 6.26 16.55
N ARG A 654 -20.96 5.33 15.61
CA ARG A 654 -22.01 5.29 14.61
C ARG A 654 -23.37 4.97 15.25
N GLY A 655 -23.47 3.91 16.04
CA GLY A 655 -24.69 3.58 16.79
C GLY A 655 -25.12 4.69 17.76
N ALA A 656 -24.18 5.27 18.49
CA ALA A 656 -24.41 6.39 19.40
C ALA A 656 -24.89 7.65 18.66
N SER A 657 -24.36 7.93 17.46
CA SER A 657 -24.86 9.01 16.60
C SER A 657 -26.27 8.72 16.07
N GLU A 658 -26.57 7.48 15.69
CA GLU A 658 -27.89 7.05 15.24
C GLU A 658 -28.93 7.13 16.40
N MET A 659 -28.54 6.80 17.64
CA MET A 659 -29.35 7.00 18.84
C MET A 659 -29.64 8.48 19.14
N LEU A 660 -28.66 9.38 18.94
CA LEU A 660 -28.85 10.82 19.09
C LEU A 660 -29.75 11.43 17.99
N ASP A 661 -29.55 11.03 16.73
CA ASP A 661 -30.34 11.49 15.56
C ASP A 661 -31.77 10.90 15.55
N SER A 662 -32.04 9.81 16.26
CA SER A 662 -33.37 9.18 16.34
C SER A 662 -34.47 10.13 16.83
N GLY A 663 -34.10 11.11 17.66
CA GLY A 663 -35.01 12.01 18.37
C GLY A 663 -35.62 13.15 17.55
N VAL A 664 -35.62 13.08 16.22
CA VAL A 664 -36.08 14.15 15.30
C VAL A 664 -37.59 14.10 15.03
N SER A 665 -38.25 12.95 15.22
CA SER A 665 -39.71 12.89 15.41
C SER A 665 -40.06 13.18 16.87
N GLY A 666 -41.18 13.88 17.10
CA GLY A 666 -41.60 14.30 18.44
C GLY A 666 -41.80 13.12 19.40
N LEU A 667 -41.57 13.37 20.70
CA LEU A 667 -41.54 12.33 21.73
C LEU A 667 -42.90 11.65 21.90
N ASP A 668 -42.96 10.32 21.84
CA ASP A 668 -44.12 9.62 22.40
C ASP A 668 -44.01 9.60 23.91
N TYR A 669 -45.05 10.10 24.58
CA TYR A 669 -45.10 10.21 26.03
C TYR A 669 -45.46 8.88 26.72
N ASP A 670 -46.20 8.00 26.03
CA ASP A 670 -46.59 6.70 26.59
C ASP A 670 -45.40 5.71 26.66
N THR A 671 -44.42 5.83 25.77
CA THR A 671 -43.18 5.02 25.79
C THR A 671 -41.95 5.75 26.34
N LEU A 672 -42.07 7.02 26.77
CA LEU A 672 -40.91 7.88 27.09
C LEU A 672 -39.99 7.33 28.17
N GLU A 673 -40.54 6.67 29.20
CA GLU A 673 -39.77 6.03 30.26
C GLU A 673 -38.93 4.85 29.73
N GLY A 674 -39.51 4.02 28.86
CA GLY A 674 -38.79 2.93 28.19
C GLY A 674 -37.69 3.45 27.25
N THR A 675 -38.00 4.48 26.45
CA THR A 675 -37.01 5.14 25.59
C THR A 675 -35.88 5.78 26.39
N LEU A 676 -36.16 6.33 27.58
CA LEU A 676 -35.13 6.85 28.49
C LEU A 676 -34.27 5.73 29.09
N SER A 677 -34.85 4.58 29.45
CA SER A 677 -34.07 3.40 29.88
C SER A 677 -33.15 2.93 28.76
N GLU A 678 -33.68 2.59 27.58
CA GLU A 678 -32.90 2.09 26.44
C GLU A 678 -31.77 3.05 26.04
N PHE A 679 -32.02 4.36 26.10
CA PHE A 679 -31.00 5.39 25.88
C PHE A 679 -29.93 5.39 26.98
N THR A 680 -30.34 5.34 28.25
CA THR A 680 -29.42 5.33 29.39
C THR A 680 -28.56 4.08 29.38
N ASP A 681 -29.17 2.90 29.22
CA ASP A 681 -28.51 1.59 29.16
C ASP A 681 -27.42 1.60 28.06
N TYR A 682 -27.75 2.03 26.83
CA TYR A 682 -26.80 2.15 25.72
C TYR A 682 -25.60 3.06 26.03
N PHE A 683 -25.81 4.15 26.78
CA PHE A 683 -24.73 5.05 27.19
C PHE A 683 -24.02 4.64 28.50
N THR A 684 -24.50 3.64 29.25
CA THR A 684 -23.66 2.98 30.27
C THR A 684 -22.62 2.03 29.66
N GLU A 685 -22.95 1.41 28.52
CA GLU A 685 -21.99 0.64 27.70
C GLU A 685 -20.91 1.52 27.03
N ALA A 686 -21.04 2.86 27.08
CA ALA A 686 -20.04 3.81 26.58
C ALA A 686 -18.66 3.67 27.25
N SER A 687 -18.60 3.00 28.40
CA SER A 687 -17.37 2.60 29.10
C SER A 687 -16.51 1.67 28.24
N LEU A 688 -17.09 0.67 27.58
CA LEU A 688 -16.36 -0.25 26.68
C LEU A 688 -15.76 0.50 25.48
N CYS A 689 -16.46 1.51 24.97
CA CYS A 689 -15.92 2.39 23.91
C CYS A 689 -14.86 3.36 24.44
N GLN A 690 -14.85 3.68 25.74
CA GLN A 690 -13.79 4.48 26.35
C GLN A 690 -12.49 3.66 26.45
N ASP A 691 -12.58 2.42 26.93
CA ASP A 691 -11.44 1.50 27.07
C ASP A 691 -10.78 1.25 25.69
N GLU A 692 -11.58 0.97 24.65
CA GLU A 692 -11.10 0.81 23.28
C GLU A 692 -10.52 2.11 22.68
N LEU A 693 -10.99 3.30 23.09
CA LEU A 693 -10.45 4.59 22.67
C LEU A 693 -9.11 4.91 23.37
N GLU A 694 -8.94 4.48 24.61
CA GLU A 694 -7.66 4.54 25.34
C GLU A 694 -6.65 3.56 24.70
N GLN A 695 -7.05 2.32 24.41
CA GLN A 695 -6.23 1.36 23.66
C GLN A 695 -5.82 1.88 22.27
N VAL A 696 -6.74 2.51 21.52
CA VAL A 696 -6.43 3.18 20.24
C VAL A 696 -5.40 4.29 20.43
N SER A 697 -5.43 5.01 21.55
CA SER A 697 -4.47 6.09 21.87
C SER A 697 -3.09 5.51 22.19
N GLU A 698 -2.99 4.51 23.07
CA GLU A 698 -1.73 3.82 23.40
C GLU A 698 -1.07 3.17 22.18
N LEU A 699 -1.88 2.52 21.33
CA LEU A 699 -1.42 1.94 20.07
C LEU A 699 -0.91 3.01 19.11
N SER A 700 -1.59 4.16 19.03
CA SER A 700 -1.16 5.26 18.17
C SER A 700 0.20 5.81 18.60
N GLU A 701 0.40 6.09 19.90
CA GLU A 701 1.69 6.56 20.43
C GLU A 701 2.83 5.56 20.17
N ARG A 702 2.57 4.27 20.41
CA ARG A 702 3.53 3.18 20.18
C ARG A 702 3.85 2.96 18.70
N LEU A 703 2.90 3.26 17.82
CA LEU A 703 3.09 3.14 16.37
C LEU A 703 3.86 4.34 15.78
N MET A 704 3.72 5.57 16.30
CA MET A 704 4.41 6.79 15.82
C MET A 704 5.88 6.60 15.41
N PRO A 705 6.79 6.06 16.26
CA PRO A 705 8.21 5.88 15.90
C PRO A 705 8.45 4.78 14.85
N THR A 706 7.39 4.14 14.33
CA THR A 706 7.43 3.15 13.25
C THR A 706 6.70 3.61 11.99
N LEU A 707 6.13 4.82 11.96
CA LEU A 707 5.35 5.35 10.83
C LEU A 707 6.14 6.36 10.00
N ASP A 708 5.75 6.50 8.73
CA ASP A 708 6.16 7.62 7.89
C ASP A 708 5.57 8.98 8.33
N SER A 709 6.21 10.07 7.93
CA SER A 709 5.83 11.43 8.39
C SER A 709 4.42 11.88 7.97
N ASN A 710 3.86 11.33 6.90
CA ASN A 710 2.48 11.59 6.48
C ASN A 710 1.50 10.67 7.23
N ASP A 711 1.94 9.49 7.65
CA ASP A 711 1.14 8.56 8.46
C ASP A 711 1.06 8.90 9.93
N ALA A 712 2.16 9.38 10.50
CA ALA A 712 2.13 10.02 11.81
C ALA A 712 1.03 11.11 11.83
N ALA A 713 1.01 11.97 10.80
CA ALA A 713 -0.03 12.99 10.63
C ALA A 713 -1.43 12.40 10.33
N THR A 714 -1.54 11.35 9.51
CA THR A 714 -2.81 10.71 9.16
C THR A 714 -3.45 10.04 10.37
N LEU A 715 -2.66 9.36 11.20
CA LEU A 715 -3.13 8.73 12.43
C LEU A 715 -3.41 9.77 13.51
N GLU A 716 -2.55 10.78 13.71
CA GLU A 716 -2.81 11.89 14.65
C GLU A 716 -4.10 12.64 14.29
N GLN A 717 -4.33 12.92 13.00
CA GLN A 717 -5.57 13.53 12.51
C GLN A 717 -6.79 12.61 12.71
N THR A 718 -6.63 11.29 12.50
CA THR A 718 -7.71 10.31 12.66
C THR A 718 -8.09 10.14 14.14
N LEU A 719 -7.09 9.95 15.01
CA LEU A 719 -7.22 9.89 16.47
C LEU A 719 -7.90 11.16 17.00
N SER A 720 -7.37 12.34 16.65
CA SER A 720 -7.98 13.64 17.00
C SER A 720 -9.42 13.79 16.48
N GLY A 721 -9.73 13.18 15.33
CA GLY A 721 -11.06 13.16 14.74
C GLY A 721 -12.04 12.24 15.49
N VAL A 722 -11.57 11.07 15.93
CA VAL A 722 -12.34 10.07 16.69
C VAL A 722 -12.58 10.53 18.13
N GLN A 723 -11.53 10.97 18.84
CA GLN A 723 -11.65 11.55 20.18
C GLN A 723 -12.63 12.74 20.21
N ARG A 724 -12.59 13.63 19.20
CA ARG A 724 -13.53 14.75 19.08
C ARG A 724 -14.97 14.31 18.79
N LYS A 725 -15.16 13.26 17.99
CA LYS A 725 -16.49 12.65 17.79
C LYS A 725 -17.02 12.06 19.11
N TYR A 726 -16.19 11.33 19.85
CA TYR A 726 -16.56 10.77 21.15
C TYR A 726 -16.96 11.85 22.15
N ALA A 727 -16.15 12.91 22.31
CA ALA A 727 -16.49 14.04 23.17
C ALA A 727 -17.82 14.72 22.78
N ASN A 728 -18.07 14.91 21.47
CA ASN A 728 -19.33 15.46 20.96
C ASN A 728 -20.53 14.53 21.21
N VAL A 729 -20.36 13.22 21.01
CA VAL A 729 -21.39 12.19 21.26
C VAL A 729 -21.74 12.13 22.74
N MET A 730 -20.74 12.10 23.63
CA MET A 730 -20.99 12.08 25.07
C MET A 730 -21.63 13.38 25.57
N SER A 731 -21.20 14.54 25.07
CA SER A 731 -21.85 15.83 25.40
C SER A 731 -23.30 15.90 24.89
N GLY A 732 -23.54 15.44 23.66
CA GLY A 732 -24.88 15.33 23.08
C GLY A 732 -25.78 14.35 23.86
N SER A 733 -25.21 13.24 24.35
CA SER A 733 -25.91 12.24 25.15
C SER A 733 -26.40 12.79 26.48
N HIS A 734 -25.53 13.40 27.28
CA HIS A 734 -25.93 14.07 28.54
C HIS A 734 -27.00 15.15 28.30
N SER A 735 -26.86 15.93 27.21
CA SER A 735 -27.86 16.93 26.85
C SER A 735 -29.19 16.35 26.37
N ARG A 736 -29.20 15.15 25.77
CA ARG A 736 -30.42 14.47 25.32
C ARG A 736 -31.10 13.75 26.47
N GLN A 737 -30.35 13.04 27.31
CA GLN A 737 -30.84 12.39 28.53
C GLN A 737 -31.55 13.40 29.43
N GLY A 738 -30.89 14.50 29.80
CA GLY A 738 -31.50 15.54 30.64
C GLY A 738 -32.74 16.21 30.03
N HIS A 739 -32.86 16.22 28.69
CA HIS A 739 -34.08 16.68 28.01
C HIS A 739 -35.21 15.64 28.05
N LEU A 740 -34.90 14.34 27.90
CA LEU A 740 -35.85 13.24 28.06
C LEU A 740 -36.36 13.17 29.50
N GLU A 741 -35.47 13.26 30.50
CA GLU A 741 -35.80 13.34 31.93
C GLU A 741 -36.71 14.53 32.23
N GLN A 742 -36.37 15.74 31.74
CA GLN A 742 -37.22 16.93 31.87
C GLN A 742 -38.61 16.72 31.24
N LYS A 743 -38.68 16.04 30.09
CA LYS A 743 -39.94 15.79 29.38
C LYS A 743 -40.79 14.72 30.08
N LEU A 744 -40.16 13.71 30.69
CA LEU A 744 -40.83 12.72 31.54
C LEU A 744 -41.37 13.36 32.82
N GLN A 745 -40.61 14.26 33.45
CA GLN A 745 -41.08 15.04 34.59
C GLN A 745 -42.30 15.92 34.22
N GLN A 746 -42.29 16.58 33.05
CA GLN A 746 -43.41 17.39 32.58
C GLN A 746 -44.67 16.53 32.30
N TRP A 747 -44.49 15.33 31.75
CA TRP A 747 -45.57 14.35 31.53
C TRP A 747 -46.17 13.85 32.85
N ASN A 748 -45.34 13.47 33.82
CA ASN A 748 -45.82 13.00 35.12
C ASN A 748 -46.61 14.09 35.86
N ASN A 749 -46.14 15.35 35.85
CA ASN A 749 -46.88 16.50 36.38
C ASN A 749 -48.18 16.80 35.59
N PHE A 750 -48.27 16.46 34.30
CA PHE A 750 -49.54 16.51 33.56
C PHE A 750 -50.51 15.42 34.04
N GLN A 751 -50.04 14.18 34.21
CA GLN A 751 -50.87 13.07 34.70
C GLN A 751 -51.39 13.33 36.13
N GLU A 752 -50.53 13.82 37.03
CA GLU A 752 -50.92 14.25 38.38
C GLU A 752 -51.99 15.35 38.36
N LYS A 753 -51.81 16.38 37.51
CA LYS A 753 -52.81 17.45 37.35
C LYS A 753 -54.11 16.97 36.71
N LEU A 754 -54.03 16.06 35.74
CA LEU A 754 -55.19 15.50 35.04
C LEU A 754 -56.04 14.67 36.00
N ALA A 755 -55.41 13.81 36.82
CA ALA A 755 -56.09 13.08 37.88
C ALA A 755 -56.74 14.04 38.88
N SER A 756 -55.96 14.97 39.43
CA SER A 756 -56.45 15.88 40.48
C SER A 756 -57.55 16.84 40.02
N VAL A 757 -57.57 17.25 38.74
CA VAL A 757 -58.69 18.03 38.16
C VAL A 757 -59.92 17.16 37.93
N ASN A 758 -59.78 15.89 37.53
CA ASN A 758 -60.93 14.98 37.43
C ASN A 758 -61.52 14.68 38.82
N ASP A 759 -60.69 14.38 39.84
CA ASP A 759 -61.16 14.20 41.22
C ASP A 759 -61.95 15.42 41.73
N ARG A 760 -61.51 16.65 41.36
CA ARG A 760 -62.21 17.88 41.74
C ARG A 760 -63.49 18.12 40.91
N LEU A 761 -63.53 17.74 39.63
CA LEU A 761 -64.75 17.75 38.83
C LEU A 761 -65.78 16.73 39.34
N ASP A 762 -65.37 15.49 39.62
CA ASP A 762 -66.21 14.45 40.23
C ASP A 762 -66.80 14.95 41.56
N THR A 763 -66.02 15.68 42.36
CA THR A 763 -66.48 16.31 43.60
C THR A 763 -67.48 17.43 43.35
N LEU A 764 -67.17 18.39 42.46
CA LEU A 764 -68.04 19.53 42.15
C LEU A 764 -69.35 19.11 41.47
N GLU A 765 -69.31 18.12 40.58
CA GLU A 765 -70.51 17.56 39.95
C GLU A 765 -71.41 16.87 40.99
N GLY A 766 -70.82 16.19 41.99
CA GLY A 766 -71.56 15.64 43.14
C GLY A 766 -72.18 16.71 44.04
N GLU A 767 -71.39 17.71 44.44
CA GLU A 767 -71.85 18.88 45.21
C GLU A 767 -72.99 19.61 44.47
N TRP A 768 -72.89 19.75 43.14
CA TRP A 768 -73.93 20.37 42.31
C TRP A 768 -75.25 19.60 42.30
N GLN A 769 -75.20 18.26 42.27
CA GLN A 769 -76.44 17.45 42.35
C GLN A 769 -77.17 17.68 43.67
N GLU A 770 -76.46 17.83 44.80
CA GLU A 770 -77.09 18.14 46.08
C GLU A 770 -77.66 19.57 46.11
N VAL A 771 -76.96 20.55 45.52
CA VAL A 771 -77.42 21.95 45.42
C VAL A 771 -78.69 22.04 44.58
N ASP A 772 -78.69 21.62 43.31
CA ASP A 772 -79.83 21.79 42.40
C ASP A 772 -81.11 21.10 42.90
N HIS A 773 -80.99 19.94 43.55
CA HIS A 773 -82.15 19.22 44.10
C HIS A 773 -82.81 19.91 45.32
N SER A 774 -82.30 21.06 45.77
CA SER A 774 -82.96 21.90 46.76
C SER A 774 -84.37 22.31 46.33
N ALA A 775 -85.32 22.36 47.27
CA ALA A 775 -86.75 22.44 46.97
C ALA A 775 -87.26 23.89 46.82
N ASP A 776 -87.81 24.21 45.64
CA ASP A 776 -88.33 25.54 45.27
C ASP A 776 -89.74 25.84 45.84
N ALA A 777 -90.00 25.39 47.07
CA ALA A 777 -91.34 25.17 47.62
C ALA A 777 -92.09 26.43 48.11
N SER A 778 -91.46 27.60 48.11
CA SER A 778 -92.02 28.92 48.45
C SER A 778 -91.10 30.04 47.90
N PRO A 779 -91.51 31.31 47.90
CA PRO A 779 -90.64 32.42 47.47
C PRO A 779 -89.33 32.50 48.25
N ASP A 780 -89.41 32.38 49.59
CA ASP A 780 -88.23 32.37 50.46
C ASP A 780 -87.30 31.18 50.17
N ALA A 781 -87.88 30.02 49.81
CA ALA A 781 -87.11 28.84 49.44
C ALA A 781 -86.40 29.00 48.09
N VAL A 782 -87.08 29.57 47.07
CA VAL A 782 -86.46 29.95 45.79
C VAL A 782 -85.32 30.95 46.01
N HIS A 783 -85.53 31.99 46.81
CA HIS A 783 -84.49 32.99 47.09
C HIS A 783 -83.30 32.38 47.85
N SER A 784 -83.55 31.53 48.84
CA SER A 784 -82.51 30.79 49.56
C SER A 784 -81.74 29.84 48.64
N HIS A 785 -82.42 29.20 47.70
CA HIS A 785 -81.80 28.33 46.70
C HIS A 785 -80.98 29.12 45.67
N LEU A 786 -81.45 30.30 45.24
CA LEU A 786 -80.69 31.20 44.38
C LEU A 786 -79.36 31.63 45.02
N GLU A 787 -79.36 31.96 46.31
CA GLU A 787 -78.14 32.26 47.06
C GLU A 787 -77.24 31.02 47.23
N LEU A 788 -77.82 29.81 47.37
CA LEU A 788 -77.06 28.55 47.40
C LEU A 788 -76.41 28.24 46.04
N VAL A 789 -77.11 28.47 44.92
CA VAL A 789 -76.57 28.29 43.56
C VAL A 789 -75.49 29.34 43.27
N LYS A 790 -75.67 30.59 43.72
CA LYS A 790 -74.64 31.65 43.60
C LYS A 790 -73.39 31.36 44.41
N THR A 791 -73.53 30.93 45.67
CA THR A 791 -72.38 30.53 46.50
C THR A 791 -71.72 29.25 45.99
N PHE A 792 -72.47 28.33 45.38
CA PHE A 792 -71.89 27.20 44.65
C PHE A 792 -71.14 27.66 43.38
N MET A 793 -71.67 28.62 42.62
CA MET A 793 -71.02 29.19 41.44
C MET A 793 -69.68 29.85 41.79
N GLU A 794 -69.64 30.65 42.86
CA GLU A 794 -68.39 31.19 43.42
C GLU A 794 -67.43 30.07 43.87
N HIS A 795 -67.95 29.03 44.53
CA HIS A 795 -67.14 27.88 44.97
C HIS A 795 -66.53 27.09 43.82
N ALA A 796 -67.32 26.84 42.76
CA ALA A 796 -66.87 26.20 41.55
C ALA A 796 -65.73 27.02 40.91
N GLU A 797 -65.94 28.32 40.66
CA GLU A 797 -64.95 29.22 40.08
C GLU A 797 -63.62 29.30 40.87
N THR A 798 -63.60 29.08 42.20
CA THR A 798 -62.31 28.96 42.94
C THR A 798 -61.42 27.83 42.44
N SER A 799 -61.99 26.85 41.72
CA SER A 799 -61.30 25.70 41.15
C SER A 799 -60.81 25.95 39.71
N ARG A 800 -61.28 27.02 39.05
CA ARG A 800 -60.94 27.33 37.64
C ARG A 800 -59.43 27.46 37.36
N PRO A 801 -58.59 28.08 38.24
CA PRO A 801 -57.14 28.14 38.02
C PRO A 801 -56.46 26.76 37.94
N MET A 802 -57.10 25.72 38.45
CA MET A 802 -56.62 24.34 38.37
C MET A 802 -56.81 23.75 36.96
N VAL A 803 -57.97 24.00 36.35
CA VAL A 803 -58.30 23.67 34.96
C VAL A 803 -57.41 24.47 34.00
N ASP A 804 -57.21 25.76 34.24
CA ASP A 804 -56.28 26.59 33.47
C ASP A 804 -54.83 26.11 33.59
N SER A 805 -54.40 25.66 34.78
CA SER A 805 -53.07 25.09 34.98
C SER A 805 -52.87 23.78 34.22
N LEU A 806 -53.88 22.91 34.17
CA LEU A 806 -53.84 21.68 33.36
C LEU A 806 -53.77 22.02 31.87
N ASN A 807 -54.64 22.91 31.40
CA ASN A 807 -54.67 23.40 30.02
C ASN A 807 -53.30 23.98 29.58
N GLN A 808 -52.61 24.72 30.46
CA GLN A 808 -51.30 25.28 30.11
C GLN A 808 -50.21 24.21 30.00
N VAL A 809 -50.13 23.27 30.97
CA VAL A 809 -49.14 22.19 30.91
C VAL A 809 -49.36 21.31 29.68
N ALA A 810 -50.62 21.03 29.32
CA ALA A 810 -50.99 20.30 28.11
C ALA A 810 -50.42 20.94 26.83
N ARG A 811 -50.68 22.24 26.61
CA ARG A 811 -50.19 23.00 25.44
C ARG A 811 -48.66 22.95 25.29
N ASP A 812 -47.94 22.86 26.41
CA ASP A 812 -46.47 22.84 26.44
C ASP A 812 -45.87 21.43 26.26
N LEU A 813 -46.69 20.37 26.44
CA LEU A 813 -46.41 19.00 26.02
C LEU A 813 -46.80 18.76 24.57
N GLU A 814 -48.01 19.16 24.13
CA GLU A 814 -48.50 19.06 22.75
C GLU A 814 -47.52 19.66 21.73
N ARG A 815 -46.85 20.76 22.09
CA ARG A 815 -45.86 21.45 21.25
C ARG A 815 -44.50 20.73 21.14
N ALA A 816 -44.27 19.69 21.94
CA ALA A 816 -42.98 18.99 22.05
C ALA A 816 -43.08 17.46 21.87
N GLY A 817 -44.25 16.88 22.04
CA GLY A 817 -44.52 15.46 21.81
C GLY A 817 -44.68 15.09 20.35
N SER A 818 -44.98 13.82 20.10
CA SER A 818 -45.40 13.32 18.80
C SER A 818 -46.77 13.90 18.41
N GLN A 819 -47.12 13.81 17.12
CA GLN A 819 -48.47 14.18 16.67
C GLN A 819 -49.55 13.33 17.35
N GLU A 820 -49.27 12.06 17.60
CA GLU A 820 -50.22 11.08 18.13
C GLU A 820 -50.47 11.33 19.62
N SER A 821 -49.41 11.43 20.43
CA SER A 821 -49.47 11.75 21.85
C SER A 821 -50.00 13.18 22.09
N GLY A 822 -49.69 14.13 21.19
CA GLY A 822 -50.31 15.46 21.20
C GLY A 822 -51.83 15.41 20.99
N THR A 823 -52.32 14.60 20.04
CA THR A 823 -53.78 14.40 19.89
C THR A 823 -54.42 13.64 21.06
N ALA A 824 -53.67 12.75 21.74
CA ALA A 824 -54.15 12.08 22.94
C ALA A 824 -54.31 13.05 24.12
N ILE A 825 -53.32 13.91 24.36
CA ILE A 825 -53.37 14.99 25.37
C ILE A 825 -54.54 15.94 25.08
N ALA A 826 -54.64 16.45 23.85
CA ALA A 826 -55.73 17.34 23.46
C ALA A 826 -57.11 16.72 23.69
N ARG A 827 -57.28 15.41 23.44
CA ARG A 827 -58.54 14.68 23.69
C ARG A 827 -58.86 14.55 25.18
N LEU A 828 -57.87 14.29 26.02
CA LEU A 828 -58.04 14.21 27.49
C LEU A 828 -58.42 15.56 28.07
N VAL A 829 -57.77 16.63 27.59
CA VAL A 829 -57.99 18.01 28.03
C VAL A 829 -59.34 18.54 27.52
N GLN A 830 -59.72 18.24 26.28
CA GLN A 830 -61.05 18.59 25.77
C GLN A 830 -62.14 17.94 26.63
N ALA A 831 -62.01 16.66 26.99
CA ALA A 831 -62.99 15.99 27.85
C ALA A 831 -63.11 16.63 29.25
N VAL A 832 -62.03 17.19 29.80
CA VAL A 832 -62.06 17.95 31.06
C VAL A 832 -62.73 19.32 30.89
N ASN A 833 -62.42 20.04 29.81
CA ASN A 833 -63.05 21.32 29.49
C ASN A 833 -64.55 21.14 29.19
N ASP A 834 -64.94 20.10 28.43
CA ASP A 834 -66.34 19.77 28.13
C ASP A 834 -67.14 19.52 29.43
N ARG A 835 -66.56 18.83 30.42
CA ARG A 835 -67.17 18.65 31.76
C ARG A 835 -67.31 19.97 32.51
N TRP A 836 -66.24 20.77 32.56
CA TRP A 836 -66.23 22.06 33.24
C TRP A 836 -67.27 23.03 32.66
N ASP A 837 -67.31 23.16 31.33
CA ASP A 837 -68.25 24.03 30.61
C ASP A 837 -69.70 23.51 30.75
N ALA A 838 -69.91 22.19 30.76
CA ALA A 838 -71.22 21.59 31.02
C ALA A 838 -71.70 21.80 32.46
N LEU A 839 -70.81 21.74 33.46
CA LEU A 839 -71.13 22.00 34.86
C LEU A 839 -71.44 23.48 35.09
N THR A 840 -70.53 24.37 34.71
CA THR A 840 -70.71 25.82 34.86
C THR A 840 -71.94 26.32 34.09
N GLY A 841 -72.17 25.85 32.87
CA GLY A 841 -73.38 26.17 32.10
C GLY A 841 -74.69 25.68 32.73
N GLN A 842 -74.68 24.56 33.48
CA GLN A 842 -75.84 24.14 34.27
C GLN A 842 -76.08 25.08 35.46
N VAL A 843 -75.03 25.46 36.18
CA VAL A 843 -75.09 26.37 37.32
C VAL A 843 -75.61 27.75 36.89
N GLU A 844 -75.06 28.32 35.83
CA GLU A 844 -75.47 29.61 35.26
C GLU A 844 -76.93 29.58 34.76
N ALA A 845 -77.31 28.55 33.99
CA ALA A 845 -78.69 28.41 33.51
C ALA A 845 -79.70 28.25 34.67
N ARG A 846 -79.30 27.54 35.74
CA ARG A 846 -80.14 27.35 36.92
C ARG A 846 -80.25 28.62 37.76
N ALA A 847 -79.16 29.37 37.93
CA ALA A 847 -79.18 30.69 38.56
C ALA A 847 -80.13 31.63 37.80
N ALA A 848 -79.97 31.75 36.47
CA ALA A 848 -80.85 32.59 35.65
C ALA A 848 -82.33 32.16 35.72
N THR A 849 -82.61 30.84 35.78
CA THR A 849 -83.96 30.32 35.96
C THR A 849 -84.55 30.71 37.33
N LEU A 850 -83.75 30.63 38.40
CA LEU A 850 -84.17 31.03 39.75
C LEU A 850 -84.30 32.55 39.87
N GLU A 851 -83.48 33.35 39.18
CA GLU A 851 -83.63 34.81 39.10
C GLU A 851 -84.92 35.23 38.39
N GLU A 852 -85.23 34.62 37.24
CA GLU A 852 -86.48 34.87 36.51
C GLU A 852 -87.70 34.44 37.34
N ILE A 853 -87.67 33.26 37.97
CA ILE A 853 -88.72 32.83 38.90
C ILE A 853 -88.85 33.84 40.07
N THR A 854 -87.74 34.31 40.65
CA THR A 854 -87.77 35.32 41.73
C THR A 854 -88.39 36.65 41.26
N GLY A 855 -88.07 37.10 40.05
CA GLY A 855 -88.67 38.29 39.44
C GLY A 855 -90.18 38.13 39.23
N GLN A 856 -90.60 37.02 38.64
CA GLN A 856 -92.02 36.73 38.39
C GLN A 856 -92.81 36.52 39.69
N TRP A 857 -92.19 36.03 40.76
CA TRP A 857 -92.77 36.06 42.11
C TRP A 857 -93.00 37.48 42.62
N GLY A 858 -92.04 38.40 42.43
CA GLY A 858 -92.19 39.81 42.78
C GLY A 858 -93.34 40.48 42.01
N ASP A 859 -93.41 40.28 40.70
CA ASP A 859 -94.48 40.81 39.84
C ASP A 859 -95.84 40.17 40.17
N PHE A 860 -95.89 38.87 40.45
CA PHE A 860 -97.10 38.16 40.90
C PHE A 860 -97.61 38.72 42.23
N THR A 861 -96.75 38.87 43.24
CA THR A 861 -97.12 39.45 44.54
C THR A 861 -97.57 40.90 44.40
N SER A 862 -96.91 41.69 43.54
CA SER A 862 -97.33 43.06 43.20
C SER A 862 -98.71 43.09 42.54
N MET A 863 -98.96 42.21 41.58
CA MET A 863 -100.24 42.13 40.86
C MET A 863 -101.37 41.65 41.78
N LEU A 864 -101.14 40.67 42.66
CA LEU A 864 -102.11 40.25 43.68
C LEU A 864 -102.49 41.44 44.58
N ALA A 865 -101.51 42.14 45.15
CA ALA A 865 -101.73 43.30 46.00
C ALA A 865 -102.51 44.41 45.27
N ALA A 866 -102.24 44.60 43.97
CA ALA A 866 -102.97 45.55 43.14
C ALA A 866 -104.41 45.11 42.82
N VAL A 867 -104.68 43.81 42.63
CA VAL A 867 -106.06 43.29 42.52
C VAL A 867 -106.81 43.51 43.83
N HIS A 868 -106.22 43.17 44.99
CA HIS A 868 -106.83 43.46 46.29
C HIS A 868 -107.11 44.96 46.49
N THR A 869 -106.23 45.84 45.99
CA THR A 869 -106.43 47.30 46.04
C THR A 869 -107.63 47.72 45.20
N VAL A 870 -107.72 47.30 43.92
CA VAL A 870 -108.86 47.60 43.03
C VAL A 870 -110.17 47.01 43.58
N VAL A 871 -110.10 45.85 44.24
CA VAL A 871 -111.25 45.25 44.93
C VAL A 871 -111.73 46.17 46.06
N HIS A 872 -110.84 46.56 46.97
CA HIS A 872 -111.19 47.38 48.13
C HIS A 872 -111.64 48.81 47.77
N GLU A 873 -111.01 49.44 46.77
CA GLU A 873 -111.42 50.74 46.22
C GLU A 873 -112.80 50.68 45.57
N SER A 874 -113.16 49.55 44.96
CA SER A 874 -114.49 49.36 44.37
C SER A 874 -115.56 49.16 45.46
N GLU A 875 -115.31 48.30 46.45
CA GLU A 875 -116.20 48.12 47.61
C GLU A 875 -116.49 49.44 48.34
N THR A 876 -115.45 50.23 48.62
CA THR A 876 -115.59 51.52 49.33
C THR A 876 -116.28 52.59 48.47
N ARG A 877 -116.14 52.56 47.14
CA ARG A 877 -116.88 53.45 46.23
C ARG A 877 -118.36 53.08 46.09
N LEU A 878 -118.70 51.79 46.13
CA LEU A 878 -120.11 51.33 46.11
C LEU A 878 -120.86 51.71 47.40
N ALA A 879 -120.17 51.85 48.53
CA ALA A 879 -120.77 52.16 49.83
C ALA A 879 -121.41 53.56 49.97
N ILE A 880 -121.35 54.44 48.96
CA ILE A 880 -121.81 55.84 49.07
C ILE A 880 -122.71 56.27 47.88
N VAL A 881 -123.98 55.86 47.90
CA VAL A 881 -125.06 56.55 47.16
C VAL A 881 -126.32 56.68 48.03
N SER A 882 -126.70 57.92 48.34
CA SER A 882 -128.10 58.26 48.68
C SER A 882 -128.80 58.66 47.38
N VAL A 883 -129.98 58.10 47.13
CA VAL A 883 -130.65 58.15 45.81
C VAL A 883 -131.27 59.53 45.50
N ASP A 884 -131.56 60.33 46.53
CA ASP A 884 -132.52 61.43 46.41
C ASP A 884 -131.99 62.74 45.76
N ASP A 885 -130.66 62.97 45.73
CA ASP A 885 -130.08 64.30 45.39
C ASP A 885 -129.02 64.27 44.24
N VAL A 886 -128.94 63.17 43.48
CA VAL A 886 -127.90 62.97 42.45
C VAL A 886 -128.30 63.52 41.08
N THR A 887 -127.40 64.23 40.38
CA THR A 887 -127.64 64.75 39.02
C THR A 887 -127.47 63.69 37.93
N VAL A 888 -128.08 63.89 36.75
CA VAL A 888 -127.85 63.02 35.56
C VAL A 888 -126.36 62.96 35.19
N THR A 889 -125.62 64.05 35.38
CA THR A 889 -124.18 64.14 35.12
C THR A 889 -123.34 63.33 36.11
N GLN A 890 -123.67 63.33 37.41
CA GLN A 890 -123.02 62.41 38.36
C GLN A 890 -123.35 60.95 38.05
N LEU A 891 -124.61 60.63 37.72
CA LEU A 891 -125.01 59.28 37.29
C LEU A 891 -124.27 58.80 36.03
N CYS A 892 -123.87 59.71 35.12
CA CYS A 892 -122.98 59.36 34.03
C CYS A 892 -121.58 59.01 34.55
N HIS A 893 -120.93 59.92 35.28
CA HIS A 893 -119.58 59.67 35.82
C HIS A 893 -119.53 58.40 36.68
N GLN A 894 -120.47 58.18 37.60
CA GLN A 894 -120.49 56.97 38.43
C GLN A 894 -120.62 55.68 37.61
N LEU A 895 -121.46 55.68 36.55
CA LEU A 895 -121.55 54.53 35.64
C LEU A 895 -120.25 54.30 34.86
N ASP A 896 -119.63 55.39 34.41
CA ASP A 896 -118.41 55.35 33.61
C ASP A 896 -117.19 54.96 34.51
N ASP A 897 -117.13 55.43 35.76
CA ASP A 897 -116.14 55.06 36.77
C ASP A 897 -116.29 53.60 37.25
N LEU A 898 -117.50 53.03 37.22
CA LEU A 898 -117.73 51.60 37.50
C LEU A 898 -117.23 50.73 36.34
N LYS A 899 -117.49 51.15 35.09
CA LYS A 899 -116.94 50.49 33.89
C LYS A 899 -115.43 50.52 33.85
N MET A 900 -114.81 51.64 34.24
CA MET A 900 -113.36 51.74 34.38
C MET A 900 -112.82 50.77 35.43
N ALA A 901 -113.45 50.68 36.61
CA ALA A 901 -113.04 49.74 37.65
C ALA A 901 -113.20 48.26 37.23
N GLN A 902 -114.27 47.91 36.50
CA GLN A 902 -114.47 46.57 35.96
C GLN A 902 -113.41 46.21 34.90
N ALA A 903 -113.10 47.15 33.98
CA ALA A 903 -112.06 46.94 32.97
C ALA A 903 -110.66 46.79 33.61
N GLU A 904 -110.37 47.58 34.64
CA GLU A 904 -109.11 47.56 35.39
C GLU A 904 -108.94 46.26 36.20
N LEU A 905 -110.00 45.83 36.90
CA LEU A 905 -110.02 44.56 37.65
C LEU A 905 -109.76 43.38 36.70
N LYS A 906 -110.46 43.35 35.56
CA LYS A 906 -110.26 42.32 34.55
C LYS A 906 -108.82 42.32 34.01
N HIS A 907 -108.30 43.47 33.60
CA HIS A 907 -106.93 43.59 33.07
C HIS A 907 -105.89 43.06 34.06
N ARG A 908 -106.06 43.33 35.36
CA ARG A 908 -105.19 42.79 36.41
C ARG A 908 -105.38 41.28 36.65
N MET A 909 -106.60 40.75 36.54
CA MET A 909 -106.87 39.31 36.63
C MET A 909 -106.36 38.50 35.42
N ASP A 910 -106.41 39.08 34.23
CA ASP A 910 -105.76 38.55 33.03
C ASP A 910 -104.23 38.52 33.26
N GLY A 911 -103.64 39.62 33.74
CA GLY A 911 -102.21 39.70 34.11
C GLY A 911 -101.76 38.74 35.22
N VAL A 912 -102.57 38.50 36.26
CA VAL A 912 -102.31 37.43 37.26
C VAL A 912 -102.30 36.06 36.58
N THR A 913 -103.15 35.84 35.58
CA THR A 913 -103.23 34.55 34.89
C THR A 913 -102.03 34.33 33.98
N ASP A 914 -101.57 35.35 33.25
CA ASP A 914 -100.36 35.28 32.43
C ASP A 914 -99.09 35.02 33.29
N LEU A 915 -98.95 35.73 34.42
CA LEU A 915 -97.85 35.53 35.38
C LEU A 915 -97.85 34.12 35.98
N VAL A 916 -99.03 33.58 36.31
CA VAL A 916 -99.16 32.19 36.77
C VAL A 916 -98.72 31.24 35.69
N THR A 917 -99.25 31.31 34.47
CA THR A 917 -98.89 30.42 33.37
C THR A 917 -97.39 30.49 33.02
N SER A 918 -96.77 31.65 33.18
CA SER A 918 -95.32 31.81 33.05
C SER A 918 -94.55 31.07 34.15
N LEU A 919 -94.96 31.23 35.43
CA LEU A 919 -94.41 30.45 36.54
C LEU A 919 -94.64 28.93 36.35
N GLU A 920 -95.78 28.49 35.82
CA GLU A 920 -96.02 27.07 35.52
C GLU A 920 -95.01 26.55 34.48
N SER A 921 -94.67 27.36 33.48
CA SER A 921 -93.68 27.02 32.46
C SER A 921 -92.25 26.97 33.00
N LEU A 922 -91.87 27.87 33.91
CA LEU A 922 -90.52 27.90 34.49
C LEU A 922 -90.28 26.75 35.47
N TYR A 923 -91.24 26.50 36.37
CA TYR A 923 -91.19 25.33 37.26
C TYR A 923 -91.27 24.03 36.46
N GLY A 924 -92.14 23.95 35.45
CA GLY A 924 -92.29 22.78 34.58
C GLY A 924 -91.04 22.47 33.75
N ALA A 925 -90.31 23.49 33.27
CA ALA A 925 -89.01 23.32 32.60
C ALA A 925 -87.94 22.70 33.52
N GLY A 926 -87.98 23.02 34.82
CA GLY A 926 -87.17 22.39 35.87
C GLY A 926 -87.73 21.08 36.43
N GLY A 927 -88.81 20.54 35.86
CA GLY A 927 -89.46 19.30 36.31
C GLY A 927 -90.20 19.39 37.65
N ARG A 928 -90.60 20.59 38.08
CA ARG A 928 -91.11 20.89 39.43
C ARG A 928 -92.56 21.36 39.42
N GLU A 929 -93.24 21.17 40.55
CA GLU A 929 -94.60 21.68 40.78
C GLU A 929 -94.56 23.09 41.39
N LEU A 930 -95.58 23.92 41.10
CA LEU A 930 -95.69 25.25 41.71
C LEU A 930 -95.97 25.15 43.22
N PRO A 931 -95.43 26.08 44.03
CA PRO A 931 -95.82 26.25 45.42
C PRO A 931 -97.33 26.43 45.59
N LYS A 932 -97.87 25.71 46.58
CA LYS A 932 -99.31 25.71 46.90
C LYS A 932 -99.84 27.10 47.24
N GLU A 933 -98.98 27.96 47.77
CA GLU A 933 -99.28 29.37 48.04
C GLU A 933 -99.70 30.14 46.77
N VAL A 934 -99.10 29.88 45.59
CA VAL A 934 -99.63 30.43 44.32
C VAL A 934 -101.01 29.89 44.05
N THR A 935 -101.20 28.57 44.11
CA THR A 935 -102.46 27.96 43.70
C THR A 935 -103.62 28.37 44.62
N GLU A 936 -103.36 28.50 45.92
CA GLU A 936 -104.30 29.00 46.91
C GLU A 936 -104.59 30.50 46.69
N ASN A 937 -103.59 31.39 46.68
CA ASN A 937 -103.78 32.84 46.45
C ASN A 937 -104.48 33.14 45.12
N VAL A 938 -104.18 32.40 44.05
CA VAL A 938 -104.83 32.52 42.74
C VAL A 938 -106.29 32.10 42.81
N THR A 939 -106.63 31.03 43.54
CA THR A 939 -108.05 30.63 43.73
C THR A 939 -108.81 31.63 44.59
N GLU A 940 -108.19 32.19 45.63
CA GLU A 940 -108.79 33.24 46.45
C GLU A 940 -109.07 34.49 45.62
N VAL A 941 -108.06 35.06 44.95
CA VAL A 941 -108.22 36.29 44.15
C VAL A 941 -109.18 36.08 42.97
N ARG A 942 -109.16 34.93 42.28
CA ARG A 942 -110.16 34.59 41.26
C ARG A 942 -111.58 34.40 41.83
N SER A 943 -111.73 34.14 43.12
CA SER A 943 -113.03 34.08 43.80
C SER A 943 -113.53 35.45 44.26
N LEU A 944 -112.64 36.30 44.76
CA LEU A 944 -112.93 37.68 45.19
C LEU A 944 -113.28 38.56 43.98
N GLY A 945 -112.45 38.51 42.94
CA GLY A 945 -112.68 39.25 41.69
C GLY A 945 -114.03 38.92 41.07
N ARG A 946 -114.41 37.64 41.01
CA ARG A 946 -115.73 37.20 40.50
C ARG A 946 -116.91 37.68 41.35
N GLN A 947 -116.77 37.69 42.68
CA GLN A 947 -117.81 38.21 43.57
C GLN A 947 -118.03 39.71 43.36
N LEU A 948 -116.94 40.46 43.17
CA LEU A 948 -117.01 41.90 42.91
C LEU A 948 -117.47 42.22 41.48
N GLU A 949 -117.05 41.48 40.45
CA GLU A 949 -117.54 41.65 39.08
C GLU A 949 -119.07 41.54 39.02
N GLU A 950 -119.66 40.59 39.78
CA GLU A 950 -121.11 40.41 39.85
C GLU A 950 -121.81 41.56 40.60
N ALA A 951 -121.22 42.05 41.70
CA ALA A 951 -121.74 43.22 42.43
C ALA A 951 -121.67 44.51 41.59
N LEU A 952 -120.54 44.75 40.91
CA LEU A 952 -120.37 45.85 39.96
C LEU A 952 -121.37 45.76 38.80
N ARG A 953 -121.64 44.54 38.29
CA ARG A 953 -122.62 44.29 37.22
C ARG A 953 -124.04 44.61 37.66
N GLU A 954 -124.44 44.17 38.85
CA GLU A 954 -125.77 44.51 39.40
C GLU A 954 -125.95 46.02 39.56
N ASP A 955 -124.95 46.73 40.08
CA ASP A 955 -125.07 48.17 40.34
C ASP A 955 -124.94 49.01 39.06
N GLU A 956 -124.23 48.53 38.02
CA GLU A 956 -124.33 49.10 36.68
C GLU A 956 -125.77 48.95 36.12
N GLU A 957 -126.42 47.80 36.31
CA GLU A 957 -127.79 47.55 35.84
C GLU A 957 -128.80 48.48 36.56
N LYS A 958 -128.62 48.71 37.87
CA LYS A 958 -129.43 49.65 38.68
C LYS A 958 -129.20 51.12 38.28
N LEU A 959 -127.96 51.53 38.00
CA LEU A 959 -127.64 52.93 37.63
C LEU A 959 -127.96 53.23 36.16
N SER A 960 -127.84 52.26 35.26
CA SER A 960 -128.18 52.42 33.84
C SER A 960 -129.70 52.53 33.60
N THR A 961 -130.52 51.81 34.37
CA THR A 961 -131.99 51.97 34.36
C THR A 961 -132.42 53.35 34.88
N LEU A 962 -131.87 53.81 36.03
CA LEU A 962 -132.06 55.19 36.53
C LEU A 962 -131.62 56.28 35.53
N ARG A 963 -130.59 56.01 34.71
CA ARG A 963 -130.12 56.89 33.62
C ARG A 963 -131.08 56.89 32.42
N ALA A 964 -131.74 55.77 32.11
CA ALA A 964 -132.68 55.63 31.01
C ALA A 964 -133.97 56.43 31.25
N ASP A 965 -134.60 56.29 32.42
CA ASP A 965 -135.85 56.99 32.78
C ASP A 965 -135.68 58.52 32.69
N ARG A 966 -134.55 59.03 33.20
CA ARG A 966 -134.19 60.46 33.13
C ARG A 966 -133.80 60.92 31.72
N ALA A 967 -133.46 60.01 30.80
CA ALA A 967 -133.15 60.33 29.40
C ALA A 967 -134.41 60.48 28.53
N GLU A 968 -135.46 59.67 28.75
CA GLU A 968 -136.75 59.82 28.06
C GLU A 968 -137.36 61.20 28.32
N PHE A 969 -137.32 61.67 29.57
CA PHE A 969 -137.77 62.99 29.99
C PHE A 969 -137.09 64.14 29.21
N ARG A 970 -135.80 63.99 28.85
CA ARG A 970 -135.09 64.96 27.98
C ARG A 970 -135.42 64.81 26.49
N LYS A 971 -135.72 63.59 26.02
CA LYS A 971 -135.97 63.30 24.60
C LYS A 971 -137.27 63.93 24.09
N LEU A 972 -138.27 64.06 24.97
CA LEU A 972 -139.48 64.86 24.76
C LEU A 972 -139.21 66.36 24.53
N LEU A 973 -138.07 66.88 24.98
CA LEU A 973 -137.76 68.31 25.03
C LEU A 973 -136.96 68.80 23.81
N SER A 974 -136.26 67.91 23.09
CA SER A 974 -135.34 68.27 22.00
C SER A 974 -135.89 68.10 20.58
N SER A 975 -136.93 67.28 20.38
CA SER A 975 -137.55 67.02 19.07
C SER A 975 -138.12 68.29 18.40
N VAL A 976 -138.44 69.31 19.19
CA VAL A 976 -138.97 70.61 18.77
C VAL A 976 -137.95 71.47 17.99
N SER A 977 -136.64 71.17 18.09
CA SER A 977 -135.58 72.15 17.76
C SER A 977 -134.84 71.96 16.43
N THR A 978 -134.73 70.74 15.89
CA THR A 978 -133.70 70.39 14.88
C THR A 978 -134.15 70.42 13.42
N TRP A 979 -135.39 70.81 13.13
CA TRP A 979 -135.96 70.86 11.77
C TRP A 979 -135.31 71.89 10.81
N LEU A 980 -134.52 72.83 11.32
CA LEU A 980 -134.37 74.16 10.71
C LEU A 980 -133.17 74.44 9.77
N ARG A 981 -132.15 73.57 9.64
CA ARG A 981 -130.81 74.04 9.15
C ARG A 981 -130.01 73.16 8.18
N ARG A 982 -130.62 72.22 7.46
CA ARG A 982 -129.91 71.26 6.57
C ARG A 982 -130.01 71.63 5.09
N ALA A 983 -129.64 72.87 4.74
CA ALA A 983 -129.73 73.40 3.38
C ALA A 983 -128.32 73.65 2.78
N ASP A 984 -127.56 72.57 2.69
CA ASP A 984 -126.45 72.21 1.78
C ASP A 984 -125.50 73.32 1.21
N GLU A 985 -124.16 73.23 1.31
CA GLU A 985 -123.25 72.19 0.78
C GLU A 985 -123.12 72.23 -0.78
N GLN A 986 -122.13 71.52 -1.35
CA GLN A 986 -122.10 71.03 -2.76
C GLN A 986 -121.72 71.96 -3.97
N LEU A 987 -120.45 71.84 -4.46
CA LEU A 987 -120.00 71.37 -5.81
C LEU A 987 -119.01 72.18 -6.72
N GLN A 988 -117.92 71.49 -7.12
CA GLN A 988 -117.21 71.41 -8.45
C GLN A 988 -116.49 72.64 -9.08
N ASP A 989 -115.29 72.62 -9.71
CA ASP A 989 -114.26 71.64 -10.21
C ASP A 989 -114.31 71.15 -11.69
N ARG A 990 -113.30 71.52 -12.54
CA ARG A 990 -112.53 70.66 -13.52
C ARG A 990 -111.67 71.38 -14.62
N LEU A 991 -110.57 70.70 -15.06
CA LEU A 991 -109.79 70.77 -16.33
C LEU A 991 -108.60 71.78 -16.52
N THR A 992 -107.74 71.51 -17.54
CA THR A 992 -106.30 71.92 -17.75
C THR A 992 -106.06 72.69 -19.08
N PRO A 993 -104.85 73.20 -19.50
CA PRO A 993 -103.48 73.12 -18.96
C PRO A 993 -102.70 74.48 -18.84
N LEU A 994 -101.36 74.44 -18.69
CA LEU A 994 -100.39 75.55 -18.45
C LEU A 994 -99.63 76.01 -19.73
N PRO A 995 -98.87 77.14 -19.74
CA PRO A 995 -99.01 78.41 -18.97
C PRO A 995 -98.77 79.70 -19.82
N GLN A 996 -99.35 80.85 -19.43
CA GLN A 996 -98.66 82.16 -19.35
C GLN A 996 -99.55 83.24 -18.70
N ALA A 997 -98.95 84.36 -18.28
CA ALA A 997 -99.60 85.38 -17.45
C ALA A 997 -100.35 86.45 -18.27
N ARG A 998 -101.46 86.96 -17.73
CA ARG A 998 -101.60 88.40 -17.45
C ARG A 998 -102.82 88.78 -16.58
N GLU A 999 -102.59 89.81 -15.75
CA GLU A 999 -103.48 90.92 -15.40
C GLU A 999 -104.99 90.64 -15.15
N ASP A 1000 -105.32 90.51 -13.87
CA ASP A 1000 -105.99 91.56 -13.08
C ASP A 1000 -107.41 92.09 -13.38
N HIS A 1001 -108.13 92.26 -12.25
CA HIS A 1001 -109.03 93.39 -11.93
C HIS A 1001 -110.32 93.63 -12.76
N GLN A 1002 -111.48 93.32 -12.17
CA GLN A 1002 -112.41 94.28 -11.52
C GLN A 1002 -113.66 93.50 -11.00
N VAL A 1003 -114.16 93.63 -9.77
CA VAL A 1003 -114.56 94.80 -8.96
C VAL A 1003 -115.87 95.46 -9.43
N SER A 1004 -116.93 95.30 -8.65
CA SER A 1004 -118.11 96.19 -8.51
C SER A 1004 -118.92 95.67 -7.30
N ALA A 1005 -118.88 96.20 -6.07
CA ALA A 1005 -118.66 97.54 -5.51
C ALA A 1005 -119.94 98.41 -5.35
N SER A 1006 -120.44 98.44 -4.12
CA SER A 1006 -121.28 99.50 -3.51
C SER A 1006 -121.22 99.30 -1.99
N VAL A 1007 -120.53 100.14 -1.19
CA VAL A 1007 -120.86 101.54 -0.80
C VAL A 1007 -122.16 101.59 0.03
N GLY A 1008 -122.19 102.09 1.27
CA GLY A 1008 -121.16 102.61 2.19
C GLY A 1008 -121.55 102.30 3.65
N HIS A 1009 -120.81 102.70 4.69
CA HIS A 1009 -119.95 103.88 4.81
C HIS A 1009 -118.61 103.59 5.51
#